data_AF-A0A496ZSK8-F1
#
_entry.id   AF-A0A496ZSK8-F1
#
_cell.length_a   1.000
_cell.length_b   1.000
_cell.length_c   1.000
_cell.angle_alpha   90.00
_cell.angle_beta   90.00
_cell.angle_gamma   90.00
#
_symmetry.space_group_name_H-M   'P 1'
#
loop_
_entity.id
_entity.type
_entity.pdbx_description
1 polymer ?
#
loop_
_entity_poly.entity_id
_entity_poly.type
_entity_poly.pdbx_seq_one_letter_code
_entity_poly.pdbx_strand_id
1 'polypeptide(L)'
;MESFSINEVPYNFNDVPTIKKFYLSNKKIRAIVGPYGCFPEYCEYLSFSDGEYRWKKIKDYQEGEKIAVYDFETKELRFEKPLAYVKLPMNDLWIHIRGSRFFEAIVSPEHVFPYIVSHSGKYGVKSITELIKWGITNARVVNTFRICGETFGLDEWLVRFIAMLSADGHKCSDTRWQVSLRRRRKIERLEFLCRKVGVPYSRKVYDSRPTENVFILDLSSHPQLAGLTKKFPNYFYNLSSDLLDVLVDEILYWDGSFYNGNDRRYFTTIKENAEFIQYASHATGRRASVLKVSYPKDNWKDCYIVHISGKGVKKTCFIDKDAPKDRSIRYISPKEGEFKYCFTTSTGFFLVRFNGAVYISGNSGKSSGCVITMLRHTCEQMPDPHGIRRTRWVVVRNCYSDDTEILTEKRGWVLFKDLLPDDKVAQYNPATDRLEFVKPTYYYRSYYSGDMIWVHSSRKELDLLVTPDHRLYVADYKDGKCGSFDFKMAKFCYGKKVAFIGSDGELIVADESDWDMVAYSGMVYCVEVPTHIILVCRNGKPVLCSQTYRQLKDTTKKTIDYWLRFAEWRESEFKYILKFRLQDNTIVESEWLLRALDRPEHIANLLSLEITGAWLNEAREIPKEIFDAIEGRLRYPPTIRDRDGKVLYGPTWLGILLDTNPPDEDHWFYKYFEENRPEKAEIFHQPSGLSPEAENIRNLPPNYYQDLCVGKDQDWIDVYVHGKYGSVRSGKPVFSLYNDEIHCAKEPLAPLMGFPLIIGMDFGLTPAAVILQKPPRRLFVLDEVVAEEPIDVIEFIRYMLLPFMEEKEFYRGKNFIIVGDPAGKARSQVDGRSVFEAINQLGLRAYPAYTNSLQIRLNAVNQYLTRLDTFAGEMKPAFLLSPTCRMLRQALKGKYRMKRVATGTDMYSDVPVKDKWSHVADALQYGALGYRKPTFNEEFDEFSNIEGRGGPTHLGTGIY
;
A
#
# COMPACT_ATOMS: atom_id res chain seq x y z
N MET A 1 7.21 -42.04 2.15
CA MET A 1 7.76 -40.67 2.06
C MET A 1 9.04 -40.74 1.26
N GLU A 2 9.19 -39.88 0.26
CA GLU A 2 10.48 -39.62 -0.40
C GLU A 2 11.42 -38.88 0.57
N SER A 3 12.72 -38.87 0.29
CA SER A 3 13.72 -38.14 1.09
C SER A 3 13.91 -36.71 0.59
N PHE A 4 13.68 -35.76 1.49
CA PHE A 4 13.89 -34.32 1.29
C PHE A 4 15.36 -33.96 1.57
N SER A 5 15.93 -33.05 0.79
CA SER A 5 17.20 -32.38 1.12
C SER A 5 16.99 -30.88 1.23
N ILE A 6 17.49 -30.27 2.31
CA ILE A 6 17.38 -28.81 2.50
C ILE A 6 18.03 -28.00 1.35
N ASN A 7 19.03 -28.58 0.69
CA ASN A 7 19.70 -27.99 -0.47
C ASN A 7 18.82 -27.91 -1.73
N GLU A 8 17.62 -28.51 -1.73
CA GLU A 8 16.63 -28.34 -2.79
C GLU A 8 15.83 -27.03 -2.68
N VAL A 9 15.87 -26.34 -1.54
CA VAL A 9 15.12 -25.09 -1.34
C VAL A 9 15.92 -23.91 -1.90
N PRO A 10 15.44 -23.21 -2.95
CA PRO A 10 16.33 -22.51 -3.88
C PRO A 10 16.77 -21.09 -3.45
N TYR A 11 16.90 -20.79 -2.16
CA TYR A 11 17.41 -19.50 -1.67
C TYR A 11 18.94 -19.40 -1.90
N ASN A 12 19.45 -18.26 -2.41
CA ASN A 12 20.89 -18.02 -2.49
C ASN A 12 21.27 -16.71 -1.77
N PHE A 13 22.36 -16.79 -1.00
CA PHE A 13 22.77 -15.77 -0.05
C PHE A 13 23.93 -14.90 -0.53
N ASN A 14 24.50 -15.17 -1.71
CA ASN A 14 25.75 -14.53 -2.15
C ASN A 14 25.60 -13.05 -2.50
N ASP A 15 24.38 -12.59 -2.74
CA ASP A 15 24.07 -11.23 -3.17
C ASP A 15 23.38 -10.40 -2.06
N VAL A 16 23.25 -10.99 -0.86
CA VAL A 16 22.67 -10.42 0.38
C VAL A 16 23.48 -10.87 1.61
N PRO A 17 24.77 -10.49 1.74
CA PRO A 17 25.68 -10.99 2.78
C PRO A 17 25.21 -10.85 4.24
N THR A 18 24.36 -9.89 4.60
CA THR A 18 23.77 -9.73 5.93
C THR A 18 22.69 -10.78 6.16
N ILE A 19 21.87 -11.11 5.14
CA ILE A 19 20.97 -12.27 5.22
C ILE A 19 21.79 -13.58 5.29
N LYS A 20 22.95 -13.64 4.63
CA LYS A 20 23.90 -14.77 4.75
C LYS A 20 24.42 -14.93 6.18
N LYS A 21 24.86 -13.85 6.82
CA LYS A 21 25.35 -13.84 8.22
C LYS A 21 24.23 -14.24 9.19
N PHE A 22 23.04 -13.67 9.04
CA PHE A 22 21.83 -14.01 9.82
C PHE A 22 21.46 -15.50 9.74
N TYR A 23 21.50 -16.08 8.53
CA TYR A 23 21.21 -17.50 8.30
C TYR A 23 22.31 -18.42 8.84
N LEU A 24 23.58 -18.06 8.68
CA LEU A 24 24.73 -18.88 9.09
C LEU A 24 25.05 -18.80 10.59
N SER A 25 24.73 -17.69 11.26
CA SER A 25 24.92 -17.54 12.71
C SER A 25 24.22 -18.65 13.49
N ASN A 26 24.78 -18.99 14.64
CA ASN A 26 24.20 -19.96 15.59
C ASN A 26 23.65 -19.26 16.85
N LYS A 27 23.66 -17.92 16.92
CA LYS A 27 23.09 -17.16 18.04
C LYS A 27 21.60 -17.46 18.19
N LYS A 28 21.08 -17.28 19.41
CA LYS A 28 19.69 -17.60 19.75
C LYS A 28 18.74 -16.52 19.26
N ILE A 29 19.08 -15.25 19.42
CA ILE A 29 18.19 -14.14 19.07
C ILE A 29 18.82 -13.32 17.94
N ARG A 30 18.11 -13.15 16.81
CA ARG A 30 18.66 -12.58 15.56
C ARG A 30 17.70 -11.60 14.90
N ALA A 31 18.17 -10.41 14.49
CA ALA A 31 17.34 -9.39 13.81
C ALA A 31 17.92 -8.86 12.49
N ILE A 32 17.09 -8.47 11.51
CA ILE A 32 17.53 -8.02 10.15
C ILE A 32 16.64 -6.94 9.46
N VAL A 33 17.23 -6.08 8.60
CA VAL A 33 16.74 -4.72 8.26
C VAL A 33 17.13 -4.19 6.83
N GLY A 34 16.23 -3.90 5.83
CA GLY A 34 16.55 -3.37 4.44
C GLY A 34 15.47 -3.41 3.27
N PRO A 35 15.77 -3.12 1.94
CA PRO A 35 14.77 -2.84 0.85
C PRO A 35 14.86 -3.63 -0.54
N TYR A 36 14.12 -3.23 -1.63
CA TYR A 36 13.64 -4.07 -2.80
C TYR A 36 13.55 -3.45 -4.26
N GLY A 37 13.41 -4.24 -5.38
CA GLY A 37 13.58 -3.82 -6.83
C GLY A 37 12.63 -4.34 -8.01
N CYS A 38 13.00 -4.24 -9.34
CA CYS A 38 12.08 -3.97 -10.53
C CYS A 38 12.48 -4.33 -12.05
N PHE A 39 11.75 -3.81 -13.09
CA PHE A 39 11.79 -3.98 -14.61
C PHE A 39 11.87 -2.67 -15.47
N PRO A 40 12.25 -2.63 -16.77
CA PRO A 40 12.28 -1.39 -17.60
C PRO A 40 10.95 -0.80 -18.08
N GLU A 41 10.98 0.51 -18.41
CA GLU A 41 9.81 1.33 -18.79
C GLU A 41 8.96 0.83 -19.96
N TYR A 42 9.55 0.02 -20.84
CA TYR A 42 8.98 -0.46 -22.11
C TYR A 42 8.68 -1.96 -22.10
N CYS A 43 8.85 -2.64 -20.95
CA CYS A 43 8.12 -3.89 -20.72
C CYS A 43 6.61 -3.61 -20.72
N GLU A 44 5.82 -4.58 -21.14
CA GLU A 44 4.37 -4.46 -21.28
C GLU A 44 3.67 -5.42 -20.33
N TYR A 45 2.50 -5.02 -19.86
CA TYR A 45 1.57 -5.87 -19.11
C TYR A 45 0.21 -5.88 -19.82
N LEU A 46 -0.56 -6.93 -19.57
CA LEU A 46 -1.94 -7.01 -20.06
C LEU A 46 -2.87 -6.40 -19.00
N SER A 47 -3.40 -5.24 -19.34
CA SER A 47 -4.40 -4.50 -18.55
C SER A 47 -5.81 -4.97 -18.87
N PHE A 48 -6.70 -4.82 -17.90
CA PHE A 48 -8.14 -4.74 -18.07
C PHE A 48 -8.67 -3.48 -17.37
N SER A 49 -9.15 -2.52 -18.15
CA SER A 49 -9.79 -1.28 -17.67
C SER A 49 -11.01 -0.97 -18.56
N ASP A 50 -12.03 -0.32 -18.00
CA ASP A 50 -13.16 0.22 -18.79
C ASP A 50 -13.93 -0.82 -19.63
N GLY A 51 -13.88 -2.10 -19.23
CA GLY A 51 -14.44 -3.23 -19.97
C GLY A 51 -13.56 -3.79 -21.10
N GLU A 52 -12.36 -3.25 -21.32
CA GLU A 52 -11.44 -3.66 -22.37
C GLU A 52 -10.10 -4.23 -21.85
N TYR A 53 -9.69 -5.34 -22.47
CA TYR A 53 -8.35 -5.90 -22.37
C TYR A 53 -7.40 -5.18 -23.34
N ARG A 54 -6.29 -4.65 -22.83
CA ARG A 54 -5.30 -3.88 -23.61
C ARG A 54 -3.88 -4.16 -23.12
N TRP A 55 -2.94 -4.42 -24.04
CA TRP A 55 -1.51 -4.39 -23.70
C TRP A 55 -1.05 -2.94 -23.56
N LYS A 56 -0.51 -2.59 -22.39
CA LYS A 56 0.05 -1.27 -22.06
C LYS A 56 1.51 -1.43 -21.64
N LYS A 57 2.35 -0.39 -21.80
CA LYS A 57 3.70 -0.40 -21.21
C LYS A 57 3.58 -0.24 -19.70
N ILE A 58 4.46 -0.88 -18.95
CA ILE A 58 4.45 -0.85 -17.48
C ILE A 58 4.52 0.57 -16.92
N LYS A 59 5.21 1.49 -17.60
CA LYS A 59 5.28 2.91 -17.20
C LYS A 59 3.97 3.68 -17.34
N ASP A 60 3.08 3.20 -18.22
CA ASP A 60 1.82 3.85 -18.62
C ASP A 60 0.63 3.32 -17.77
N TYR A 61 0.88 2.67 -16.62
CA TYR A 61 -0.17 2.23 -15.68
C TYR A 61 -0.88 3.41 -15.01
N GLN A 62 -2.21 3.36 -15.03
CA GLN A 62 -3.10 4.28 -14.35
C GLN A 62 -3.74 3.62 -13.13
N GLU A 63 -4.01 4.39 -12.09
CA GLU A 63 -4.47 3.83 -10.82
C GLU A 63 -5.92 3.32 -10.91
N GLY A 64 -6.13 2.07 -10.46
CA GLY A 64 -7.41 1.37 -10.56
C GLY A 64 -7.50 0.34 -11.68
N GLU A 65 -6.53 0.31 -12.61
CA GLU A 65 -6.45 -0.74 -13.64
C GLU A 65 -6.24 -2.13 -13.03
N LYS A 66 -6.87 -3.15 -13.61
CA LYS A 66 -6.60 -4.56 -13.26
C LYS A 66 -5.51 -5.11 -14.18
N ILE A 67 -4.61 -5.93 -13.64
CA ILE A 67 -3.52 -6.55 -14.39
C ILE A 67 -3.63 -8.07 -14.40
N ALA A 68 -3.06 -8.68 -15.42
CA ALA A 68 -2.98 -10.12 -15.62
C ALA A 68 -2.03 -10.81 -14.60
N VAL A 69 -2.60 -11.33 -13.52
CA VAL A 69 -1.91 -12.07 -12.44
C VAL A 69 -2.02 -13.57 -12.68
N TYR A 70 -0.93 -14.29 -12.48
CA TYR A 70 -0.83 -15.72 -12.77
C TYR A 70 -0.75 -16.57 -11.50
N ASP A 71 -1.51 -17.66 -11.47
CA ASP A 71 -1.54 -18.62 -10.37
C ASP A 71 -0.76 -19.89 -10.71
N PHE A 72 0.19 -20.28 -9.85
CA PHE A 72 1.03 -21.45 -10.10
C PHE A 72 0.37 -22.79 -9.75
N GLU A 73 -0.69 -22.79 -8.93
CA GLU A 73 -1.40 -24.00 -8.52
C GLU A 73 -2.41 -24.39 -9.59
N THR A 74 -3.32 -23.49 -9.92
CA THR A 74 -4.35 -23.73 -10.93
C THR A 74 -3.83 -23.57 -12.37
N LYS A 75 -2.73 -22.82 -12.56
CA LYS A 75 -2.13 -22.48 -13.87
C LYS A 75 -3.02 -21.57 -14.71
N GLU A 76 -3.91 -20.83 -14.05
CA GLU A 76 -4.78 -19.83 -14.66
C GLU A 76 -4.20 -18.42 -14.57
N LEU A 77 -4.74 -17.55 -15.41
CA LEU A 77 -4.49 -16.12 -15.41
C LEU A 77 -5.79 -15.40 -15.02
N ARG A 78 -5.72 -14.52 -14.01
CA ARG A 78 -6.85 -13.71 -13.51
C ARG A 78 -6.52 -12.22 -13.58
N PHE A 79 -7.54 -11.38 -13.50
CA PHE A 79 -7.39 -9.92 -13.54
C PHE A 79 -7.76 -9.31 -12.19
N GLU A 80 -6.78 -8.74 -11.51
CA GLU A 80 -6.91 -8.10 -10.20
C GLU A 80 -6.18 -6.75 -10.19
N LYS A 81 -6.61 -5.81 -9.34
CA LYS A 81 -5.87 -4.56 -9.13
C LYS A 81 -4.55 -4.90 -8.44
N PRO A 82 -3.39 -4.37 -8.89
CA PRO A 82 -2.12 -4.63 -8.21
C PRO A 82 -2.13 -4.05 -6.80
N LEU A 83 -1.53 -4.77 -5.85
CA LEU A 83 -1.40 -4.37 -4.45
C LEU A 83 -0.47 -3.16 -4.27
N ALA A 84 0.43 -2.95 -5.22
CA ALA A 84 1.22 -1.73 -5.39
C ALA A 84 1.76 -1.66 -6.83
N TYR A 85 1.90 -0.45 -7.34
CA TYR A 85 2.70 -0.15 -8.53
C TYR A 85 3.96 0.61 -8.09
N VAL A 86 5.11 0.13 -8.55
CA VAL A 86 6.43 0.62 -8.15
C VAL A 86 7.07 1.33 -9.34
N LYS A 87 7.66 2.51 -9.11
CA LYS A 87 8.51 3.25 -10.07
C LYS A 87 9.75 3.77 -9.35
N LEU A 88 10.92 3.54 -9.94
CA LEU A 88 12.23 3.61 -9.30
C LEU A 88 13.30 3.81 -10.41
N PRO A 89 14.35 4.63 -10.32
CA PRO A 89 15.30 4.80 -11.44
C PRO A 89 16.16 3.53 -11.75
N MET A 90 16.84 3.41 -12.92
CA MET A 90 17.72 2.25 -13.24
C MET A 90 19.20 2.65 -13.47
N ASN A 91 20.09 2.05 -12.67
CA ASN A 91 21.41 2.60 -12.27
C ASN A 91 22.49 1.47 -12.31
N ASP A 92 22.12 0.19 -12.18
CA ASP A 92 22.97 -0.94 -12.61
C ASP A 92 22.70 -1.26 -14.10
N LEU A 93 23.43 -2.20 -14.68
CA LEU A 93 23.23 -2.70 -16.04
C LEU A 93 21.95 -3.55 -16.13
N TRP A 94 21.13 -3.27 -17.14
CA TRP A 94 20.03 -4.15 -17.51
C TRP A 94 20.56 -5.52 -17.94
N ILE A 95 20.06 -6.60 -17.33
CA ILE A 95 20.31 -7.97 -17.79
C ILE A 95 19.28 -8.32 -18.86
N HIS A 96 19.73 -8.28 -20.11
CA HIS A 96 18.95 -8.65 -21.29
C HIS A 96 19.21 -10.11 -21.65
N ILE A 97 18.14 -10.90 -21.71
CA ILE A 97 18.13 -12.35 -21.86
C ILE A 97 17.38 -12.71 -23.14
N ARG A 98 18.00 -13.54 -23.99
CA ARG A 98 17.46 -14.04 -25.25
C ARG A 98 17.54 -15.56 -25.28
N GLY A 99 16.39 -16.21 -25.20
CA GLY A 99 16.27 -17.66 -25.35
C GLY A 99 15.80 -18.05 -26.74
N SER A 100 14.91 -19.03 -26.80
CA SER A 100 14.14 -19.33 -28.01
C SER A 100 13.35 -18.11 -28.50
N ARG A 101 12.91 -18.10 -29.77
CA ARG A 101 12.08 -17.02 -30.36
C ARG A 101 10.74 -16.68 -29.65
N PHE A 102 10.42 -17.37 -28.56
CA PHE A 102 9.24 -17.20 -27.73
C PHE A 102 9.56 -16.65 -26.32
N PHE A 103 10.84 -16.40 -25.99
CA PHE A 103 11.28 -15.79 -24.74
C PHE A 103 12.42 -14.80 -24.98
N GLU A 104 12.14 -13.54 -24.71
CA GLU A 104 13.11 -12.46 -24.57
C GLU A 104 12.65 -11.60 -23.39
N ALA A 105 13.57 -11.24 -22.50
CA ALA A 105 13.27 -10.45 -21.30
C ALA A 105 14.45 -9.54 -20.97
N ILE A 106 14.17 -8.38 -20.40
CA ILE A 106 15.20 -7.45 -19.93
C ILE A 106 14.74 -6.90 -18.59
N VAL A 107 15.61 -7.03 -17.58
CA VAL A 107 15.28 -6.86 -16.16
C VAL A 107 16.53 -6.41 -15.41
N SER A 108 16.40 -5.85 -14.20
CA SER A 108 17.57 -5.54 -13.38
C SER A 108 18.03 -6.77 -12.56
N PRO A 109 19.28 -6.80 -12.05
CA PRO A 109 19.93 -8.01 -11.49
C PRO A 109 19.17 -8.76 -10.38
N GLU A 110 18.32 -8.08 -9.64
CA GLU A 110 17.47 -8.64 -8.58
C GLU A 110 16.30 -9.46 -9.07
N HIS A 111 15.86 -9.22 -10.31
CA HIS A 111 14.51 -9.59 -10.71
C HIS A 111 14.33 -11.11 -10.71
N VAL A 112 13.24 -11.59 -10.09
CA VAL A 112 13.03 -13.02 -9.90
C VAL A 112 12.12 -13.64 -10.97
N PHE A 113 12.62 -14.71 -11.57
CA PHE A 113 11.87 -15.52 -12.53
C PHE A 113 11.39 -16.82 -11.88
N PRO A 114 10.09 -17.15 -11.96
CA PRO A 114 9.65 -18.51 -11.75
C PRO A 114 10.07 -19.37 -12.95
N TYR A 115 10.63 -20.54 -12.66
CA TYR A 115 11.15 -21.46 -13.66
C TYR A 115 10.79 -22.91 -13.35
N ILE A 116 10.89 -23.74 -14.39
CA ILE A 116 10.79 -25.19 -14.31
C ILE A 116 12.18 -25.77 -14.60
N VAL A 117 12.67 -26.67 -13.74
CA VAL A 117 13.92 -27.40 -13.94
C VAL A 117 13.80 -28.30 -15.17
N SER A 118 14.72 -28.17 -16.11
CA SER A 118 14.63 -28.80 -17.44
C SER A 118 14.51 -30.32 -17.45
N HIS A 119 15.14 -30.98 -16.47
CA HIS A 119 15.25 -32.44 -16.40
C HIS A 119 14.21 -33.08 -15.48
N SER A 120 13.89 -32.46 -14.33
CA SER A 120 12.98 -33.02 -13.32
C SER A 120 11.55 -32.47 -13.36
N GLY A 121 11.30 -31.36 -14.06
CA GLY A 121 9.98 -30.71 -14.06
C GLY A 121 9.58 -30.03 -12.74
N LYS A 122 10.43 -30.06 -11.70
CA LYS A 122 10.21 -29.32 -10.45
C LYS A 122 10.16 -27.81 -10.74
N TYR A 123 9.22 -27.11 -10.09
CA TYR A 123 9.17 -25.64 -10.10
C TYR A 123 10.20 -25.06 -9.13
N GLY A 124 10.69 -23.85 -9.44
CA GLY A 124 11.54 -23.05 -8.56
C GLY A 124 11.41 -21.56 -8.90
N VAL A 125 12.01 -20.71 -8.09
CA VAL A 125 12.10 -19.26 -8.33
C VAL A 125 13.48 -18.79 -7.90
N LYS A 126 14.11 -17.92 -8.70
CA LYS A 126 15.46 -17.38 -8.49
C LYS A 126 15.59 -15.98 -9.09
N SER A 127 16.47 -15.15 -8.53
CA SER A 127 16.91 -13.90 -9.18
C SER A 127 17.64 -14.24 -10.48
N ILE A 128 17.56 -13.34 -11.47
CA ILE A 128 18.23 -13.53 -12.76
C ILE A 128 19.74 -13.74 -12.61
N THR A 129 20.43 -13.00 -11.74
CA THR A 129 21.86 -13.21 -11.47
C THR A 129 22.14 -14.62 -10.93
N GLU A 130 21.22 -15.20 -10.15
CA GLU A 130 21.33 -16.57 -9.64
C GLU A 130 21.06 -17.62 -10.71
N LEU A 131 20.09 -17.38 -11.60
CA LEU A 131 19.83 -18.24 -12.75
C LEU A 131 21.03 -18.30 -13.69
N ILE A 132 21.70 -17.16 -13.92
CA ILE A 132 22.95 -17.08 -14.67
C ILE A 132 24.03 -17.91 -13.97
N LYS A 133 24.28 -17.66 -12.67
CA LYS A 133 25.27 -18.41 -11.86
C LYS A 133 24.99 -19.92 -11.78
N TRP A 134 23.72 -20.34 -11.82
CA TRP A 134 23.28 -21.74 -11.77
C TRP A 134 23.33 -22.47 -13.14
N GLY A 135 23.71 -21.76 -14.20
CA GLY A 135 23.61 -22.25 -15.57
C GLY A 135 22.18 -22.12 -16.09
N ILE A 136 21.87 -20.96 -16.65
CA ILE A 136 20.52 -20.54 -17.05
C ILE A 136 19.85 -21.49 -18.07
N THR A 137 20.64 -22.25 -18.83
CA THR A 137 20.20 -23.35 -19.72
C THR A 137 19.47 -24.49 -19.01
N ASN A 138 19.64 -24.64 -17.69
CA ASN A 138 18.93 -25.61 -16.86
C ASN A 138 17.50 -25.17 -16.52
N ALA A 139 17.19 -23.88 -16.59
CA ALA A 139 15.88 -23.32 -16.30
C ALA A 139 14.99 -23.19 -17.55
N ARG A 140 13.68 -23.25 -17.34
CA ARG A 140 12.66 -23.03 -18.37
C ARG A 140 11.56 -22.11 -17.85
N VAL A 141 11.31 -20.99 -18.52
CA VAL A 141 10.30 -19.99 -18.13
C VAL A 141 8.88 -20.49 -18.43
N VAL A 142 7.92 -20.10 -17.60
CA VAL A 142 6.50 -20.31 -17.87
C VAL A 142 5.99 -19.24 -18.83
N ASN A 143 5.42 -19.66 -19.95
CA ASN A 143 4.87 -18.78 -20.99
C ASN A 143 3.35 -18.98 -21.21
N THR A 144 2.82 -20.14 -20.82
CA THR A 144 1.44 -20.55 -21.11
C THR A 144 0.57 -20.60 -19.86
N PHE A 145 -0.71 -20.30 -20.01
CA PHE A 145 -1.70 -20.22 -18.94
C PHE A 145 -3.05 -20.78 -19.41
N ARG A 146 -4.04 -20.83 -18.53
CA ARG A 146 -5.46 -21.11 -18.84
C ARG A 146 -6.34 -19.93 -18.47
N ILE A 147 -7.51 -19.83 -19.09
CA ILE A 147 -8.51 -18.81 -18.82
C ILE A 147 -9.84 -19.49 -18.50
N CYS A 148 -10.40 -19.20 -17.32
CA CYS A 148 -11.74 -19.60 -16.91
C CYS A 148 -12.81 -18.69 -17.54
N GLY A 149 -12.74 -18.58 -18.87
CA GLY A 149 -13.55 -17.67 -19.67
C GLY A 149 -14.92 -18.26 -20.04
N GLU A 150 -15.80 -17.39 -20.52
CA GLU A 150 -17.17 -17.71 -20.90
C GLU A 150 -17.27 -18.18 -22.36
N THR A 151 -18.45 -18.63 -22.78
CA THR A 151 -18.76 -18.91 -24.19
C THR A 151 -19.44 -17.74 -24.90
N PHE A 152 -20.02 -16.78 -24.17
CA PHE A 152 -20.84 -15.69 -24.71
C PHE A 152 -21.95 -16.15 -25.67
N GLY A 153 -22.46 -17.37 -25.50
CA GLY A 153 -23.44 -17.98 -26.43
C GLY A 153 -22.87 -18.39 -27.79
N LEU A 154 -21.56 -18.32 -27.98
CA LEU A 154 -20.88 -18.76 -29.20
C LEU A 154 -20.57 -20.27 -29.14
N ASP A 155 -20.84 -20.98 -30.24
CA ASP A 155 -20.41 -22.37 -30.43
C ASP A 155 -19.11 -22.44 -31.26
N GLU A 156 -18.57 -23.65 -31.46
CA GLU A 156 -17.35 -23.81 -32.26
C GLU A 156 -17.52 -23.37 -33.72
N TRP A 157 -18.71 -23.50 -34.32
CA TRP A 157 -18.95 -23.19 -35.72
C TRP A 157 -19.00 -21.69 -35.96
N LEU A 158 -19.64 -20.96 -35.03
CA LEU A 158 -19.73 -19.51 -35.03
C LEU A 158 -18.34 -18.88 -34.79
N VAL A 159 -17.56 -19.41 -33.85
CA VAL A 159 -16.16 -18.99 -33.63
C VAL A 159 -15.28 -19.22 -34.86
N ARG A 160 -15.41 -20.39 -35.52
CA ARG A 160 -14.70 -20.69 -36.78
C ARG A 160 -15.10 -19.73 -37.92
N PHE A 161 -16.39 -19.40 -38.00
CA PHE A 161 -16.91 -18.48 -39.00
C PHE A 161 -16.43 -17.04 -38.78
N ILE A 162 -16.34 -16.57 -37.52
CA ILE A 162 -15.75 -15.27 -37.17
C ILE A 162 -14.25 -15.22 -37.53
N ALA A 163 -13.50 -16.30 -37.31
CA ALA A 163 -12.09 -16.39 -37.74
C ALA A 163 -11.95 -16.29 -39.27
N MET A 164 -12.85 -16.90 -40.05
CA MET A 164 -12.91 -16.77 -41.51
C MET A 164 -13.21 -15.33 -41.96
N LEU A 165 -14.19 -14.65 -41.35
CA LEU A 165 -14.53 -13.25 -41.67
C LEU A 165 -13.37 -12.29 -41.36
N SER A 166 -12.68 -12.51 -40.24
CA SER A 166 -11.47 -11.75 -39.86
C SER A 166 -10.38 -11.83 -40.94
N ALA A 167 -10.16 -13.03 -41.50
CA ALA A 167 -9.18 -13.33 -42.56
C ALA A 167 -9.60 -12.80 -43.96
N ASP A 168 -10.40 -13.56 -44.72
CA ASP A 168 -10.73 -13.25 -46.12
C ASP A 168 -11.98 -12.36 -46.29
N GLY A 169 -12.76 -12.15 -45.23
CA GLY A 169 -14.03 -11.41 -45.29
C GLY A 169 -13.88 -9.89 -45.39
N HIS A 170 -14.75 -9.24 -46.16
CA HIS A 170 -14.84 -7.79 -46.34
C HIS A 170 -16.25 -7.31 -45.98
N LYS A 171 -16.37 -6.42 -44.99
CA LYS A 171 -17.67 -5.89 -44.53
C LYS A 171 -18.24 -4.90 -45.55
N CYS A 172 -19.46 -5.15 -46.02
CA CYS A 172 -20.19 -4.25 -46.94
C CYS A 172 -21.28 -3.45 -46.20
N SER A 173 -21.88 -4.04 -45.17
CA SER A 173 -22.76 -3.39 -44.18
C SER A 173 -22.72 -4.20 -42.88
N ASP A 174 -23.48 -3.84 -41.85
CA ASP A 174 -23.56 -4.63 -40.60
C ASP A 174 -24.11 -6.03 -40.80
N THR A 175 -25.01 -6.23 -41.77
CA THR A 175 -25.61 -7.54 -42.10
C THR A 175 -25.03 -8.19 -43.35
N ARG A 176 -24.19 -7.51 -44.15
CA ARG A 176 -23.70 -8.04 -45.43
C ARG A 176 -22.18 -8.04 -45.51
N TRP A 177 -21.61 -9.19 -45.84
CA TRP A 177 -20.17 -9.39 -46.03
C TRP A 177 -19.87 -10.01 -47.38
N GLN A 178 -18.75 -9.64 -47.98
CA GLN A 178 -18.20 -10.25 -49.20
C GLN A 178 -16.96 -11.10 -48.86
N VAL A 179 -16.79 -12.26 -49.48
CA VAL A 179 -15.57 -13.07 -49.41
C VAL A 179 -15.13 -13.43 -50.83
N SER A 180 -13.93 -13.04 -51.25
CA SER A 180 -13.41 -13.31 -52.60
C SER A 180 -12.31 -14.37 -52.56
N LEU A 181 -12.59 -15.57 -53.08
CA LEU A 181 -11.73 -16.75 -52.92
C LEU A 181 -11.30 -17.37 -54.25
N ARG A 182 -10.02 -17.74 -54.36
CA ARG A 182 -9.45 -18.45 -55.53
C ARG A 182 -9.01 -19.90 -55.24
N ARG A 183 -8.81 -20.27 -53.98
CA ARG A 183 -8.32 -21.61 -53.59
C ARG A 183 -9.50 -22.52 -53.27
N ARG A 184 -9.63 -23.63 -54.00
CA ARG A 184 -10.68 -24.65 -53.81
C ARG A 184 -10.91 -25.03 -52.34
N ARG A 185 -9.83 -25.27 -51.57
CA ARG A 185 -9.94 -25.57 -50.11
C ARG A 185 -10.66 -24.48 -49.29
N LYS A 186 -10.38 -23.19 -49.57
CA LYS A 186 -11.03 -22.06 -48.86
C LYS A 186 -12.50 -21.96 -49.27
N ILE A 187 -12.81 -22.21 -50.54
CA ILE A 187 -14.20 -22.27 -51.07
C ILE A 187 -14.99 -23.37 -50.36
N GLU A 188 -14.51 -24.62 -50.40
CA GLU A 188 -15.17 -25.77 -49.78
C GLU A 188 -15.33 -25.60 -48.25
N ARG A 189 -14.36 -24.95 -47.57
CA ARG A 189 -14.48 -24.62 -46.15
C ARG A 189 -15.51 -23.52 -45.89
N LEU A 190 -15.58 -22.47 -46.72
CA LEU A 190 -16.60 -21.42 -46.59
C LEU A 190 -18.01 -22.00 -46.74
N GLU A 191 -18.25 -22.77 -47.81
CA GLU A 191 -19.54 -23.39 -48.09
C GLU A 191 -19.93 -24.45 -47.04
N PHE A 192 -18.96 -25.03 -46.33
CA PHE A 192 -19.19 -25.86 -45.16
C PHE A 192 -19.55 -25.04 -43.91
N LEU A 193 -18.80 -23.97 -43.60
CA LEU A 193 -19.08 -23.12 -42.42
C LEU A 193 -20.41 -22.38 -42.55
N CYS A 194 -20.77 -21.84 -43.72
CA CYS A 194 -22.07 -21.23 -43.96
C CYS A 194 -23.22 -22.22 -43.69
N ARG A 195 -23.10 -23.47 -44.15
CA ARG A 195 -24.09 -24.53 -43.86
C ARG A 195 -24.14 -24.96 -42.39
N LYS A 196 -23.02 -24.86 -41.65
CA LYS A 196 -22.97 -25.19 -40.22
C LYS A 196 -23.56 -24.11 -39.33
N VAL A 197 -23.33 -22.84 -39.66
CA VAL A 197 -23.87 -21.68 -38.92
C VAL A 197 -25.28 -21.30 -39.39
N GLY A 198 -25.70 -21.74 -40.58
CA GLY A 198 -27.00 -21.42 -41.17
C GLY A 198 -27.03 -20.08 -41.92
N VAL A 199 -25.87 -19.57 -42.36
CA VAL A 199 -25.73 -18.28 -43.04
C VAL A 199 -26.09 -18.41 -44.53
N PRO A 200 -27.10 -17.69 -45.04
CA PRO A 200 -27.39 -17.60 -46.47
C PRO A 200 -26.26 -16.92 -47.25
N TYR A 201 -26.04 -17.35 -48.49
CA TYR A 201 -25.10 -16.69 -49.39
C TYR A 201 -25.51 -16.79 -50.85
N SER A 202 -25.02 -15.84 -51.66
CA SER A 202 -24.97 -15.95 -53.12
C SER A 202 -23.52 -16.05 -53.58
N ARG A 203 -23.26 -16.81 -54.65
CA ARG A 203 -21.94 -17.04 -55.22
C ARG A 203 -21.92 -16.56 -56.67
N LYS A 204 -20.90 -15.78 -57.04
CA LYS A 204 -20.67 -15.29 -58.41
C LYS A 204 -19.26 -15.65 -58.87
N VAL A 205 -19.14 -15.94 -60.16
CA VAL A 205 -17.88 -16.03 -60.90
C VAL A 205 -18.01 -15.06 -62.07
N TYR A 206 -16.92 -14.41 -62.45
CA TYR A 206 -16.89 -13.43 -63.55
C TYR A 206 -16.00 -13.93 -64.67
N ASP A 207 -16.42 -13.81 -65.93
CA ASP A 207 -15.67 -14.31 -67.09
C ASP A 207 -14.29 -13.66 -67.24
N SER A 208 -14.16 -12.41 -66.77
CA SER A 208 -12.88 -11.68 -66.70
C SER A 208 -11.94 -12.16 -65.58
N ARG A 209 -12.44 -13.00 -64.65
CA ARG A 209 -11.68 -13.57 -63.53
C ARG A 209 -12.20 -14.98 -63.17
N PRO A 210 -12.10 -15.97 -64.08
CA PRO A 210 -12.81 -17.27 -63.94
C PRO A 210 -12.31 -18.12 -62.75
N THR A 211 -11.17 -17.79 -62.16
CA THR A 211 -10.64 -18.44 -60.95
C THR A 211 -11.08 -17.75 -59.64
N GLU A 212 -11.75 -16.61 -59.70
CA GLU A 212 -12.16 -15.81 -58.53
C GLU A 212 -13.67 -15.99 -58.24
N ASN A 213 -13.97 -16.64 -57.13
CA ASN A 213 -15.33 -16.88 -56.67
C ASN A 213 -15.67 -15.85 -55.60
N VAL A 214 -16.67 -15.00 -55.87
CA VAL A 214 -17.13 -13.95 -54.98
C VAL A 214 -18.40 -14.40 -54.28
N PHE A 215 -18.33 -14.52 -52.96
CA PHE A 215 -19.45 -14.86 -52.09
C PHE A 215 -19.98 -13.59 -51.45
N ILE A 216 -21.30 -13.38 -51.49
CA ILE A 216 -22.00 -12.36 -50.70
C ILE A 216 -22.82 -13.10 -49.64
N LEU A 217 -22.44 -12.92 -48.38
CA LEU A 217 -23.02 -13.53 -47.19
C LEU A 217 -24.05 -12.58 -46.57
N ASP A 218 -25.17 -13.11 -46.09
CA ASP A 218 -26.19 -12.36 -45.34
C ASP A 218 -26.24 -12.85 -43.89
N LEU A 219 -26.01 -11.94 -42.95
CA LEU A 219 -25.95 -12.17 -41.50
C LEU A 219 -27.19 -11.62 -40.78
N SER A 220 -28.23 -11.21 -41.49
CA SER A 220 -29.47 -10.66 -40.88
C SER A 220 -30.17 -11.64 -39.95
N SER A 221 -30.01 -12.95 -40.15
CA SER A 221 -30.49 -14.03 -39.27
C SER A 221 -29.64 -14.24 -38.00
N HIS A 222 -28.51 -13.53 -37.85
CA HIS A 222 -27.52 -13.77 -36.80
C HIS A 222 -27.20 -12.46 -36.06
N PRO A 223 -28.12 -11.93 -35.22
CA PRO A 223 -27.94 -10.65 -34.53
C PRO A 223 -26.71 -10.62 -33.61
N GLN A 224 -26.25 -11.78 -33.10
CA GLN A 224 -25.00 -11.90 -32.35
C GLN A 224 -23.72 -11.70 -33.20
N LEU A 225 -23.85 -11.62 -34.52
CA LEU A 225 -22.79 -11.22 -35.46
C LEU A 225 -22.92 -9.76 -35.93
N ALA A 226 -23.96 -9.03 -35.51
CA ALA A 226 -24.11 -7.62 -35.85
C ALA A 226 -22.95 -6.78 -35.26
N GLY A 227 -22.57 -5.71 -35.96
CA GLY A 227 -21.48 -4.82 -35.54
C GLY A 227 -20.06 -5.41 -35.70
N LEU A 228 -19.90 -6.69 -36.06
CA LEU A 228 -18.58 -7.30 -36.29
C LEU A 228 -17.71 -6.49 -37.27
N THR A 229 -16.40 -6.62 -37.12
CA THR A 229 -15.39 -6.00 -37.99
C THR A 229 -14.29 -7.02 -38.30
N LYS A 230 -13.25 -6.61 -39.05
CA LYS A 230 -12.03 -7.43 -39.19
C LYS A 230 -11.21 -7.54 -37.89
N LYS A 231 -11.46 -6.71 -36.88
CA LYS A 231 -10.86 -6.87 -35.55
C LYS A 231 -11.64 -7.92 -34.76
N PHE A 232 -10.96 -8.81 -34.06
CA PHE A 232 -11.61 -9.69 -33.09
C PHE A 232 -12.25 -8.84 -31.96
N PRO A 233 -13.48 -9.16 -31.49
CA PRO A 233 -14.12 -8.41 -30.40
C PRO A 233 -13.28 -8.44 -29.11
N ASN A 234 -13.22 -7.34 -28.38
CA ASN A 234 -12.33 -7.24 -27.21
C ASN A 234 -12.66 -8.29 -26.11
N TYR A 235 -13.95 -8.58 -25.90
CA TYR A 235 -14.40 -9.61 -24.96
C TYR A 235 -13.89 -11.03 -25.29
N PHE A 236 -13.35 -11.28 -26.49
CA PHE A 236 -12.73 -12.57 -26.82
C PHE A 236 -11.50 -12.90 -25.96
N TYR A 237 -10.87 -11.91 -25.32
CA TYR A 237 -9.82 -12.17 -24.32
C TYR A 237 -10.34 -12.95 -23.09
N ASN A 238 -11.66 -12.96 -22.85
CA ASN A 238 -12.33 -13.75 -21.82
C ASN A 238 -13.15 -14.94 -22.39
N LEU A 239 -12.87 -15.39 -23.62
CA LEU A 239 -13.42 -16.67 -24.11
C LEU A 239 -12.79 -17.84 -23.35
N SER A 240 -13.55 -18.93 -23.21
CA SER A 240 -13.05 -20.19 -22.65
C SER A 240 -11.84 -20.71 -23.45
N SER A 241 -10.89 -21.35 -22.76
CA SER A 241 -9.70 -21.92 -23.41
C SER A 241 -10.02 -22.88 -24.57
N ASP A 242 -11.16 -23.57 -24.57
CA ASP A 242 -11.55 -24.48 -25.65
C ASP A 242 -12.03 -23.74 -26.91
N LEU A 243 -12.79 -22.65 -26.76
CA LEU A 243 -13.18 -21.81 -27.91
C LEU A 243 -11.99 -20.99 -28.44
N LEU A 244 -11.07 -20.57 -27.58
CA LEU A 244 -9.79 -20.00 -28.01
C LEU A 244 -8.95 -21.02 -28.79
N ASP A 245 -8.98 -22.31 -28.43
CA ASP A 245 -8.25 -23.38 -29.12
C ASP A 245 -8.80 -23.61 -30.54
N VAL A 246 -10.13 -23.62 -30.66
CA VAL A 246 -10.87 -23.64 -31.93
C VAL A 246 -10.50 -22.45 -32.81
N LEU A 247 -10.50 -21.24 -32.25
CA LEU A 247 -10.20 -20.00 -32.97
C LEU A 247 -8.77 -20.00 -33.52
N VAL A 248 -7.78 -20.38 -32.70
CA VAL A 248 -6.36 -20.40 -33.09
C VAL A 248 -6.06 -21.46 -34.16
N ASP A 249 -6.70 -22.63 -34.12
CA ASP A 249 -6.54 -23.63 -35.20
C ASP A 249 -7.28 -23.21 -36.49
N GLU A 250 -8.44 -22.57 -36.41
CA GLU A 250 -9.16 -22.11 -37.60
C GLU A 250 -8.46 -20.91 -38.28
N ILE A 251 -8.01 -19.89 -37.54
CA ILE A 251 -7.35 -18.72 -38.18
C ILE A 251 -6.06 -19.14 -38.91
N LEU A 252 -5.36 -20.16 -38.40
CA LEU A 252 -4.23 -20.79 -39.08
C LEU A 252 -4.63 -21.60 -40.33
N TYR A 253 -5.86 -22.07 -40.46
CA TYR A 253 -6.37 -22.63 -41.72
C TYR A 253 -6.56 -21.55 -42.79
N TRP A 254 -6.97 -20.34 -42.40
CA TRP A 254 -7.25 -19.25 -43.34
C TRP A 254 -5.98 -18.46 -43.71
N ASP A 255 -5.40 -17.75 -42.76
CA ASP A 255 -4.23 -16.86 -42.96
C ASP A 255 -2.95 -17.37 -42.26
N GLY A 256 -2.91 -18.67 -41.99
CA GLY A 256 -1.70 -19.37 -41.58
C GLY A 256 -0.82 -19.83 -42.74
N SER A 257 0.49 -19.74 -42.54
CA SER A 257 1.50 -20.46 -43.31
C SER A 257 2.17 -21.51 -42.43
N PHE A 258 2.56 -22.62 -43.05
CA PHE A 258 3.17 -23.78 -42.39
C PHE A 258 4.48 -24.11 -43.09
N TYR A 259 5.61 -23.94 -42.39
CA TYR A 259 6.94 -24.30 -42.90
C TYR A 259 7.49 -25.51 -42.15
N ASN A 260 7.89 -26.55 -42.89
CA ASN A 260 8.47 -27.80 -42.38
C ASN A 260 7.66 -28.44 -41.22
N GLY A 261 6.32 -28.33 -41.25
CA GLY A 261 5.38 -28.84 -40.24
C GLY A 261 5.38 -28.11 -38.88
N ASN A 262 6.53 -27.61 -38.43
CA ASN A 262 6.75 -27.11 -37.07
C ASN A 262 6.70 -25.58 -36.91
N ASP A 263 6.94 -24.78 -37.96
CA ASP A 263 6.84 -23.32 -37.91
C ASP A 263 5.49 -22.87 -38.48
N ARG A 264 4.54 -22.57 -37.58
CA ARG A 264 3.20 -22.06 -37.92
C ARG A 264 3.21 -20.55 -37.76
N ARG A 265 2.72 -19.80 -38.76
CA ARG A 265 2.76 -18.34 -38.78
C ARG A 265 1.42 -17.77 -39.23
N TYR A 266 0.76 -16.98 -38.38
CA TYR A 266 -0.38 -16.15 -38.76
C TYR A 266 0.11 -14.76 -39.20
N PHE A 267 -0.48 -14.19 -40.24
CA PHE A 267 -0.10 -12.88 -40.81
C PHE A 267 -1.29 -11.93 -40.76
N THR A 268 -1.06 -10.67 -40.36
CA THR A 268 -2.10 -9.63 -40.37
C THR A 268 -1.51 -8.23 -40.44
N THR A 269 -2.24 -7.27 -40.99
CA THR A 269 -1.90 -5.83 -40.93
C THR A 269 -2.61 -5.11 -39.76
N ILE A 270 -3.36 -5.84 -38.94
CA ILE A 270 -4.08 -5.35 -37.76
C ILE A 270 -3.29 -5.77 -36.51
N LYS A 271 -2.71 -4.80 -35.80
CA LYS A 271 -1.90 -5.04 -34.59
C LYS A 271 -2.68 -5.82 -33.54
N GLU A 272 -3.91 -5.41 -33.27
CA GLU A 272 -4.77 -5.96 -32.22
C GLU A 272 -5.11 -7.44 -32.46
N ASN A 273 -5.27 -7.84 -33.73
CA ASN A 273 -5.45 -9.26 -34.07
C ASN A 273 -4.17 -10.07 -33.82
N ALA A 274 -2.99 -9.52 -34.07
CA ALA A 274 -1.73 -10.20 -33.77
C ALA A 274 -1.53 -10.38 -32.26
N GLU A 275 -1.87 -9.36 -31.48
CA GLU A 275 -1.79 -9.38 -30.01
C GLU A 275 -2.82 -10.34 -29.39
N PHE A 276 -4.05 -10.36 -29.90
CA PHE A 276 -5.08 -11.30 -29.47
C PHE A 276 -4.72 -12.76 -29.85
N ILE A 277 -4.28 -13.02 -31.08
CA ILE A 277 -3.89 -14.38 -31.49
C ILE A 277 -2.65 -14.87 -30.74
N GLN A 278 -1.72 -13.97 -30.36
CA GLN A 278 -0.66 -14.31 -29.41
C GLN A 278 -1.23 -14.72 -28.05
N TYR A 279 -2.11 -13.91 -27.45
CA TYR A 279 -2.72 -14.20 -26.15
C TYR A 279 -3.49 -15.52 -26.17
N ALA A 280 -4.38 -15.71 -27.14
CA ALA A 280 -5.16 -16.92 -27.35
C ALA A 280 -4.26 -18.16 -27.53
N SER A 281 -3.11 -18.02 -28.19
CA SER A 281 -2.13 -19.12 -28.31
C SER A 281 -1.56 -19.53 -26.94
N HIS A 282 -1.21 -18.58 -26.08
CA HIS A 282 -0.68 -18.89 -24.73
C HIS A 282 -1.76 -19.41 -23.77
N ALA A 283 -2.99 -18.86 -23.86
CA ALA A 283 -4.19 -19.30 -23.14
C ALA A 283 -4.67 -20.73 -23.51
N THR A 284 -4.14 -21.28 -24.60
CA THR A 284 -4.43 -22.62 -25.13
C THR A 284 -3.23 -23.57 -25.03
N GLY A 285 -2.17 -23.17 -24.34
CA GLY A 285 -0.98 -24.01 -24.12
C GLY A 285 -0.02 -24.13 -25.30
N ARG A 286 -0.20 -23.36 -26.38
CA ARG A 286 0.84 -23.12 -27.40
C ARG A 286 1.76 -21.98 -26.92
N ARG A 287 2.91 -21.81 -27.55
CA ARG A 287 3.79 -20.65 -27.34
C ARG A 287 3.72 -19.75 -28.55
N ALA A 288 3.55 -18.44 -28.36
CA ALA A 288 3.49 -17.48 -29.46
C ALA A 288 4.31 -16.19 -29.27
N SER A 289 4.88 -15.69 -30.36
CA SER A 289 5.59 -14.40 -30.41
C SER A 289 5.18 -13.59 -31.62
N VAL A 290 5.16 -12.27 -31.48
CA VAL A 290 4.77 -11.32 -32.53
C VAL A 290 6.01 -10.61 -33.06
N LEU A 291 6.28 -10.75 -34.35
CA LEU A 291 7.28 -9.97 -35.08
C LEU A 291 6.59 -8.91 -35.92
N LYS A 292 6.97 -7.64 -35.76
CA LYS A 292 6.57 -6.56 -36.66
C LYS A 292 7.54 -6.52 -37.86
N VAL A 293 6.98 -6.43 -39.07
CA VAL A 293 7.71 -6.23 -40.33
C VAL A 293 7.19 -4.96 -40.99
N SER A 294 8.03 -3.92 -41.03
CA SER A 294 7.78 -2.68 -41.77
C SER A 294 8.43 -2.77 -43.16
N TYR A 295 7.76 -2.27 -44.19
CA TYR A 295 8.27 -2.30 -45.57
C TYR A 295 8.76 -0.91 -46.01
N PRO A 296 9.90 -0.81 -46.72
CA PRO A 296 10.48 0.48 -47.14
C PRO A 296 9.81 1.06 -48.40
N LYS A 297 8.48 0.94 -48.52
CA LYS A 297 7.67 1.49 -49.61
C LYS A 297 6.41 2.09 -49.00
N ASP A 298 6.15 3.37 -49.24
CA ASP A 298 5.12 4.15 -48.52
C ASP A 298 3.70 3.58 -48.67
N ASN A 299 3.43 2.91 -49.79
CA ASN A 299 2.15 2.26 -50.07
C ASN A 299 1.97 0.88 -49.39
N TRP A 300 2.93 0.39 -48.60
CA TRP A 300 2.89 -0.93 -47.96
C TRP A 300 2.71 -0.80 -46.44
N LYS A 301 1.57 -1.31 -45.94
CA LYS A 301 1.27 -1.31 -44.50
C LYS A 301 2.19 -2.26 -43.73
N ASP A 302 2.46 -1.91 -42.47
CA ASP A 302 3.08 -2.79 -41.49
C ASP A 302 2.38 -4.16 -41.42
N CYS A 303 3.16 -5.23 -41.40
CA CYS A 303 2.69 -6.59 -41.26
C CYS A 303 3.16 -7.18 -39.93
N TYR A 304 2.26 -7.83 -39.21
CA TYR A 304 2.52 -8.53 -37.95
C TYR A 304 2.48 -10.03 -38.21
N ILE A 305 3.58 -10.71 -37.88
CA ILE A 305 3.74 -12.15 -38.02
C ILE A 305 3.69 -12.77 -36.63
N VAL A 306 2.62 -13.52 -36.34
CA VAL A 306 2.52 -14.29 -35.09
C VAL A 306 3.09 -15.69 -35.34
N HIS A 307 4.28 -15.97 -34.82
CA HIS A 307 4.81 -17.33 -34.78
C HIS A 307 4.11 -18.11 -33.68
N ILE A 308 3.68 -19.34 -33.96
CA ILE A 308 2.89 -20.17 -33.05
C ILE A 308 3.46 -21.59 -33.02
N SER A 309 3.73 -22.15 -31.84
CA SER A 309 4.18 -23.54 -31.70
C SER A 309 3.04 -24.54 -31.93
N GLY A 310 3.35 -25.74 -32.43
CA GLY A 310 2.37 -26.82 -32.53
C GLY A 310 1.77 -27.28 -31.18
N LYS A 311 0.59 -27.89 -31.24
CA LYS A 311 0.00 -28.62 -30.10
C LYS A 311 0.93 -29.74 -29.63
N GLY A 312 0.92 -30.05 -28.34
CA GLY A 312 1.79 -31.07 -27.72
C GLY A 312 3.26 -30.66 -27.51
N VAL A 313 3.71 -29.53 -28.06
CA VAL A 313 5.07 -29.02 -27.82
C VAL A 313 5.23 -28.60 -26.34
N LYS A 314 6.35 -29.00 -25.74
CA LYS A 314 6.75 -28.75 -24.34
C LYS A 314 6.44 -27.30 -23.90
N LYS A 315 5.45 -27.11 -23.00
CA LYS A 315 4.78 -25.83 -22.63
C LYS A 315 5.63 -24.70 -22.03
N THR A 316 6.97 -24.81 -21.99
CA THR A 316 7.86 -23.81 -21.37
C THR A 316 9.12 -23.60 -22.21
N CYS A 317 9.57 -22.35 -22.36
CA CYS A 317 10.77 -22.02 -23.13
C CYS A 317 12.05 -22.34 -22.36
N PHE A 318 13.07 -22.86 -23.03
CA PHE A 318 14.44 -22.72 -22.52
C PHE A 318 14.82 -21.24 -22.52
N ILE A 319 15.48 -20.80 -21.45
CA ILE A 319 15.87 -19.39 -21.28
C ILE A 319 17.05 -19.01 -22.20
N ASP A 320 17.81 -20.00 -22.69
CA ASP A 320 19.10 -19.80 -23.38
C ASP A 320 19.36 -20.85 -24.48
N LYS A 321 18.99 -22.12 -24.26
CA LYS A 321 19.47 -23.31 -25.01
C LYS A 321 19.21 -23.37 -26.53
N ASP A 322 18.45 -22.44 -27.10
CA ASP A 322 18.16 -22.31 -28.54
C ASP A 322 18.88 -21.11 -29.21
N ALA A 323 19.66 -20.32 -28.46
CA ALA A 323 20.39 -19.15 -28.93
C ALA A 323 21.88 -19.45 -29.25
N PRO A 324 22.53 -18.66 -30.12
CA PRO A 324 23.98 -18.74 -30.33
C PRO A 324 24.76 -18.49 -29.03
N LYS A 325 25.78 -19.33 -28.78
CA LYS A 325 26.56 -19.39 -27.52
C LYS A 325 27.32 -18.10 -27.16
N ASP A 326 27.34 -17.10 -28.05
CA ASP A 326 28.00 -15.80 -27.89
C ASP A 326 27.03 -14.64 -27.56
N ARG A 327 25.71 -14.86 -27.50
CA ARG A 327 24.72 -13.75 -27.59
C ARG A 327 23.50 -13.78 -26.65
N SER A 328 23.30 -14.82 -25.86
CA SER A 328 22.05 -15.07 -25.11
C SER A 328 21.86 -14.21 -23.86
N ILE A 329 22.93 -13.78 -23.18
CA ILE A 329 22.89 -12.81 -22.09
C ILE A 329 23.69 -11.58 -22.51
N ARG A 330 23.16 -10.40 -22.23
CA ARG A 330 23.83 -9.10 -22.44
C ARG A 330 23.59 -8.21 -21.23
N TYR A 331 24.62 -7.46 -20.86
CA TYR A 331 24.50 -6.37 -19.91
C TYR A 331 24.40 -5.08 -20.71
N ILE A 332 23.34 -4.29 -20.51
CA ILE A 332 23.06 -3.07 -21.26
C ILE A 332 23.02 -1.91 -20.26
N SER A 333 23.89 -0.92 -20.44
CA SER A 333 23.87 0.29 -19.62
C SER A 333 22.50 0.99 -19.74
N PRO A 334 21.91 1.42 -18.62
CA PRO A 334 20.68 2.20 -18.66
C PRO A 334 20.94 3.56 -19.31
N LYS A 335 19.88 4.20 -19.81
CA LYS A 335 19.98 5.60 -20.25
C LYS A 335 20.05 6.52 -19.03
N GLU A 336 20.65 7.69 -19.21
CA GLU A 336 20.60 8.75 -18.21
C GLU A 336 19.14 9.09 -17.87
N GLY A 337 18.80 9.04 -16.58
CA GLY A 337 17.42 9.23 -16.09
C GLY A 337 16.43 8.11 -16.44
N GLU A 338 16.87 6.92 -16.89
CA GLU A 338 15.96 5.79 -17.15
C GLU A 338 15.33 5.24 -15.85
N PHE A 339 14.12 4.71 -15.95
CA PHE A 339 13.39 4.14 -14.81
C PHE A 339 13.11 2.64 -14.96
N LYS A 340 13.16 1.97 -13.81
CA LYS A 340 12.56 0.67 -13.54
C LYS A 340 11.22 0.75 -12.78
N TYR A 341 10.42 -0.30 -12.91
CA TYR A 341 9.00 -0.37 -12.58
C TYR A 341 8.62 -1.79 -12.12
N CYS A 342 7.59 -1.99 -11.29
CA CYS A 342 7.10 -3.34 -10.96
C CYS A 342 5.67 -3.32 -10.41
N PHE A 343 5.05 -4.49 -10.28
CA PHE A 343 3.76 -4.68 -9.63
C PHE A 343 3.86 -5.66 -8.45
N THR A 344 3.28 -5.31 -7.30
CA THR A 344 2.99 -6.28 -6.23
C THR A 344 1.62 -6.92 -6.49
N THR A 345 1.52 -8.24 -6.42
CA THR A 345 0.31 -9.00 -6.81
C THR A 345 -0.03 -10.09 -5.78
N SER A 346 -1.28 -10.59 -5.77
CA SER A 346 -1.75 -11.54 -4.75
C SER A 346 -1.00 -12.86 -4.72
N THR A 347 -0.52 -13.34 -5.87
CA THR A 347 0.28 -14.57 -6.01
C THR A 347 1.79 -14.32 -5.92
N GLY A 348 2.22 -13.05 -5.96
CA GLY A 348 3.62 -12.68 -6.18
C GLY A 348 4.11 -12.93 -7.62
N PHE A 349 3.22 -13.23 -8.58
CA PHE A 349 3.55 -13.43 -9.99
C PHE A 349 2.58 -12.71 -10.95
N PHE A 350 3.06 -12.32 -12.13
CA PHE A 350 2.23 -11.71 -13.18
C PHE A 350 2.74 -11.93 -14.61
N LEU A 351 1.87 -11.67 -15.59
CA LEU A 351 2.13 -11.79 -17.01
C LEU A 351 2.83 -10.53 -17.55
N VAL A 352 3.99 -10.73 -18.18
CA VAL A 352 4.79 -9.69 -18.81
C VAL A 352 5.02 -10.02 -20.28
N ARG A 353 5.07 -8.98 -21.11
CA ARG A 353 5.54 -9.06 -22.49
C ARG A 353 6.72 -8.13 -22.71
N PHE A 354 7.71 -8.57 -23.48
CA PHE A 354 8.80 -7.72 -23.96
C PHE A 354 9.19 -8.15 -25.37
N ASN A 355 9.42 -7.17 -26.26
CA ASN A 355 9.76 -7.37 -27.67
C ASN A 355 8.87 -8.42 -28.39
N GLY A 356 7.57 -8.43 -28.09
CA GLY A 356 6.63 -9.40 -28.66
C GLY A 356 6.73 -10.83 -28.12
N ALA A 357 7.52 -11.10 -27.08
CA ALA A 357 7.58 -12.39 -26.36
C ALA A 357 6.92 -12.28 -24.97
N VAL A 358 6.16 -13.30 -24.56
CA VAL A 358 5.29 -13.28 -23.36
C VAL A 358 5.74 -14.33 -22.34
N TYR A 359 5.76 -13.98 -21.05
CA TYR A 359 6.22 -14.84 -19.95
C TYR A 359 5.64 -14.44 -18.58
N ILE A 360 5.79 -15.32 -17.58
CA ILE A 360 5.48 -15.06 -16.17
C ILE A 360 6.74 -14.62 -15.39
N SER A 361 6.59 -13.70 -14.44
CA SER A 361 7.64 -13.17 -13.55
C SER A 361 7.13 -12.98 -12.11
N GLY A 362 8.00 -12.64 -11.14
CA GLY A 362 7.60 -12.39 -9.74
C GLY A 362 8.49 -11.44 -8.91
N ASN A 363 8.32 -11.47 -7.57
CA ASN A 363 8.69 -10.38 -6.65
C ASN A 363 9.71 -10.77 -5.53
N SER A 364 10.36 -9.79 -4.88
CA SER A 364 11.47 -9.98 -3.88
C SER A 364 11.02 -10.02 -2.40
N GLY A 365 11.89 -10.46 -1.46
CA GLY A 365 11.56 -10.39 -0.02
C GLY A 365 12.66 -10.73 1.01
N LYS A 366 12.71 -9.95 2.12
CA LYS A 366 13.52 -10.19 3.34
C LYS A 366 12.98 -11.32 4.20
N SER A 367 11.67 -11.32 4.42
CA SER A 367 10.92 -12.27 5.25
C SER A 367 11.14 -13.73 4.82
N SER A 368 11.47 -13.94 3.53
CA SER A 368 11.98 -15.20 2.99
C SER A 368 13.20 -15.75 3.75
N GLY A 369 14.16 -14.90 4.12
CA GLY A 369 15.35 -15.29 4.88
C GLY A 369 15.01 -15.84 6.27
N CYS A 370 13.98 -15.30 6.93
CA CYS A 370 13.46 -15.84 8.19
C CYS A 370 12.85 -17.24 7.97
N VAL A 371 11.95 -17.41 7.00
CA VAL A 371 11.33 -18.70 6.67
C VAL A 371 12.37 -19.79 6.35
N ILE A 372 13.42 -19.45 5.59
CA ILE A 372 14.51 -20.36 5.25
C ILE A 372 15.36 -20.73 6.49
N THR A 373 15.60 -19.78 7.40
CA THR A 373 16.32 -20.01 8.66
C THR A 373 15.51 -20.88 9.63
N MET A 374 14.19 -20.69 9.71
CA MET A 374 13.29 -21.56 10.47
C MET A 374 13.29 -23.00 9.93
N LEU A 375 13.29 -23.17 8.60
CA LEU A 375 13.40 -24.49 7.98
C LEU A 375 14.76 -25.15 8.25
N ARG A 376 15.86 -24.38 8.25
CA ARG A 376 17.21 -24.86 8.62
C ARG A 376 17.21 -25.54 9.98
N HIS A 377 16.81 -24.83 11.03
CA HIS A 377 16.81 -25.39 12.38
C HIS A 377 15.77 -26.51 12.56
N THR A 378 14.68 -26.50 11.77
CA THR A 378 13.71 -27.60 11.71
C THR A 378 14.30 -28.89 11.15
N CYS A 379 15.22 -28.82 10.18
CA CYS A 379 15.95 -29.97 9.65
C CYS A 379 17.16 -30.39 10.51
N GLU A 380 17.87 -29.42 11.11
CA GLU A 380 19.06 -29.67 11.93
C GLU A 380 18.74 -30.29 13.30
N GLN A 381 17.57 -30.01 13.87
CA GLN A 381 17.09 -30.54 15.15
C GLN A 381 17.32 -32.05 15.27
N MET A 382 18.02 -32.50 16.32
CA MET A 382 18.36 -33.90 16.54
C MET A 382 17.11 -34.80 16.65
N PRO A 383 17.17 -36.05 16.16
CA PRO A 383 16.07 -37.00 16.26
C PRO A 383 15.92 -37.53 17.69
N ASP A 384 14.70 -37.96 18.04
CA ASP A 384 14.44 -38.77 19.22
C ASP A 384 14.88 -40.24 19.01
N PRO A 385 14.78 -41.12 20.03
CA PRO A 385 15.12 -42.54 19.90
C PRO A 385 14.29 -43.33 18.86
N HIS A 386 13.24 -42.74 18.29
CA HIS A 386 12.43 -43.30 17.21
C HIS A 386 12.79 -42.72 15.82
N GLY A 387 13.83 -41.87 15.75
CA GLY A 387 14.27 -41.21 14.52
C GLY A 387 13.52 -39.91 14.19
N ILE A 388 12.78 -39.33 15.14
CA ILE A 388 11.86 -38.21 14.89
C ILE A 388 12.42 -36.87 15.39
N ARG A 389 12.69 -35.96 14.45
CA ARG A 389 13.15 -34.59 14.68
C ARG A 389 11.92 -33.67 14.89
N ARG A 390 11.62 -33.31 16.14
CA ARG A 390 10.44 -32.48 16.49
C ARG A 390 10.80 -31.03 16.75
N THR A 391 10.07 -30.09 16.15
CA THR A 391 10.19 -28.64 16.47
C THR A 391 8.82 -27.95 16.52
N ARG A 392 8.73 -26.81 17.19
CA ARG A 392 7.54 -25.94 17.17
C ARG A 392 7.93 -24.47 17.04
N TRP A 393 7.21 -23.73 16.21
CA TRP A 393 7.43 -22.31 15.94
C TRP A 393 6.18 -21.47 16.23
N VAL A 394 6.38 -20.17 16.51
CA VAL A 394 5.33 -19.13 16.57
C VAL A 394 5.69 -17.97 15.63
N VAL A 395 4.71 -17.41 14.92
CA VAL A 395 4.88 -16.28 13.97
C VAL A 395 3.85 -15.19 14.26
N VAL A 396 4.23 -13.90 14.28
CA VAL A 396 3.48 -12.79 14.94
C VAL A 396 3.13 -11.58 14.02
N ARG A 397 1.92 -10.97 14.13
CA ARG A 397 1.47 -9.71 13.43
C ARG A 397 0.13 -9.06 13.91
N ASN A 398 -0.27 -7.87 13.39
CA ASN A 398 -1.35 -6.93 13.90
C ASN A 398 -2.39 -6.45 12.80
N CYS A 399 -3.66 -6.01 13.10
CA CYS A 399 -4.80 -5.75 12.10
C CYS A 399 -5.94 -4.69 12.52
N TYR A 400 -6.61 -3.76 11.73
CA TYR A 400 -7.92 -2.89 11.86
C TYR A 400 -8.33 -1.53 12.75
N SER A 401 -9.57 -0.84 12.69
CA SER A 401 -9.91 0.70 12.69
C SER A 401 -10.53 1.72 13.72
N ASP A 402 -10.03 2.96 13.66
CA ASP A 402 -10.47 4.22 14.31
C ASP A 402 -11.90 4.85 14.15
N ASP A 403 -12.85 4.36 13.31
CA ASP A 403 -14.14 5.04 13.04
C ASP A 403 -15.45 4.27 13.38
N THR A 404 -15.38 3.17 14.14
CA THR A 404 -16.58 2.39 14.56
C THR A 404 -16.81 2.40 16.08
N GLU A 405 -18.06 2.36 16.55
CA GLU A 405 -18.45 2.32 17.97
C GLU A 405 -19.00 0.96 18.43
N ILE A 406 -18.81 0.65 19.71
CA ILE A 406 -19.28 -0.56 20.39
C ILE A 406 -19.84 -0.25 21.80
N LEU A 407 -20.87 -0.97 22.22
CA LEU A 407 -21.54 -0.74 23.49
C LEU A 407 -20.80 -1.45 24.65
N THR A 408 -20.49 -0.69 25.70
CA THR A 408 -19.80 -1.17 26.92
C THR A 408 -20.69 -1.09 28.16
N GLU A 409 -20.48 -2.01 29.12
CA GLU A 409 -21.27 -2.13 30.36
C GLU A 409 -21.33 -0.84 31.19
N LYS A 410 -20.25 -0.04 31.17
CA LYS A 410 -20.06 1.09 32.11
C LYS A 410 -19.84 2.45 31.45
N ARG A 411 -19.40 2.47 30.19
CA ARG A 411 -19.03 3.72 29.47
C ARG A 411 -19.98 4.03 28.31
N GLY A 412 -21.01 3.20 28.10
CA GLY A 412 -21.95 3.35 27.00
C GLY A 412 -21.30 3.04 25.65
N TRP A 413 -21.72 3.75 24.61
CA TRP A 413 -21.06 3.70 23.30
C TRP A 413 -19.67 4.33 23.40
N VAL A 414 -18.66 3.55 23.02
CA VAL A 414 -17.29 4.05 22.86
C VAL A 414 -16.80 3.70 21.47
N LEU A 415 -16.03 4.59 20.85
CA LEU A 415 -15.26 4.23 19.67
C LEU A 415 -14.33 3.07 20.06
N PHE A 416 -14.27 2.02 19.25
CA PHE A 416 -13.45 0.82 19.51
C PHE A 416 -11.95 1.15 19.70
N LYS A 417 -11.46 2.33 19.28
CA LYS A 417 -10.07 2.81 19.51
C LYS A 417 -9.82 3.29 20.93
N ASP A 418 -10.90 3.70 21.60
CA ASP A 418 -10.95 4.24 22.97
C ASP A 418 -11.52 3.18 23.95
N LEU A 419 -11.72 1.94 23.47
CA LEU A 419 -12.17 0.76 24.21
C LEU A 419 -11.04 0.22 25.11
N LEU A 420 -11.32 0.05 26.40
CA LEU A 420 -10.33 -0.33 27.41
C LEU A 420 -10.31 -1.86 27.64
N PRO A 421 -9.17 -2.45 28.06
CA PRO A 421 -9.03 -3.90 28.23
C PRO A 421 -9.97 -4.54 29.26
N ASP A 422 -10.60 -3.77 30.14
CA ASP A 422 -11.54 -4.24 31.17
C ASP A 422 -13.00 -3.85 30.91
N ASP A 423 -13.30 -3.19 29.77
CA ASP A 423 -14.69 -3.04 29.34
C ASP A 423 -15.27 -4.40 28.98
N LYS A 424 -16.41 -4.74 29.57
CA LYS A 424 -17.31 -5.74 29.00
C LYS A 424 -18.11 -5.10 27.88
N VAL A 425 -18.20 -5.77 26.73
CA VAL A 425 -18.98 -5.35 25.57
C VAL A 425 -20.28 -6.12 25.48
N ALA A 426 -21.29 -5.55 24.82
CA ALA A 426 -22.54 -6.24 24.54
C ALA A 426 -22.36 -7.31 23.44
N GLN A 427 -22.39 -8.59 23.82
CA GLN A 427 -22.65 -9.69 22.89
C GLN A 427 -24.15 -9.96 22.81
N TYR A 428 -24.62 -10.55 21.70
CA TYR A 428 -25.94 -11.16 21.63
C TYR A 428 -25.81 -12.68 21.66
N ASN A 429 -26.64 -13.34 22.47
CA ASN A 429 -26.63 -14.79 22.64
C ASN A 429 -27.90 -15.42 22.04
N PRO A 430 -27.84 -16.00 20.82
CA PRO A 430 -29.01 -16.55 20.15
C PRO A 430 -29.56 -17.83 20.80
N ALA A 431 -28.88 -18.40 21.80
CA ALA A 431 -29.38 -19.53 22.58
C ALA A 431 -30.16 -19.10 23.84
N THR A 432 -30.02 -17.85 24.28
CA THR A 432 -30.73 -17.29 25.45
C THR A 432 -31.67 -16.12 25.10
N ASP A 433 -31.63 -15.64 23.85
CA ASP A 433 -32.38 -14.51 23.31
C ASP A 433 -32.14 -13.21 24.09
N ARG A 434 -30.86 -12.93 24.38
CA ARG A 434 -30.43 -11.83 25.27
C ARG A 434 -29.16 -11.14 24.81
N LEU A 435 -29.09 -9.85 25.12
CA LEU A 435 -27.82 -9.12 25.20
C LEU A 435 -27.13 -9.44 26.53
N GLU A 436 -25.85 -9.76 26.47
CA GLU A 436 -25.02 -10.15 27.60
C GLU A 436 -23.73 -9.32 27.59
N PHE A 437 -23.37 -8.70 28.72
CA PHE A 437 -22.10 -7.97 28.83
C PHE A 437 -20.96 -8.92 29.20
N VAL A 438 -20.10 -9.21 28.22
CA VAL A 438 -18.96 -10.13 28.35
C VAL A 438 -17.64 -9.39 28.14
N LYS A 439 -16.59 -9.80 28.86
CA LYS A 439 -15.23 -9.32 28.56
C LYS A 439 -14.78 -9.94 27.23
N PRO A 440 -14.34 -9.14 26.23
CA PRO A 440 -13.81 -9.68 24.99
C PRO A 440 -12.67 -10.68 25.20
N THR A 441 -12.68 -11.75 24.42
CA THR A 441 -11.57 -12.73 24.37
C THR A 441 -10.41 -12.23 23.52
N TYR A 442 -10.66 -11.26 22.62
CA TYR A 442 -9.64 -10.67 21.76
C TYR A 442 -9.99 -9.22 21.34
N TYR A 443 -8.95 -8.40 21.14
CA TYR A 443 -9.01 -7.02 20.65
C TYR A 443 -7.96 -6.84 19.54
N TYR A 444 -8.19 -5.90 18.63
CA TYR A 444 -7.80 -6.15 17.25
C TYR A 444 -7.49 -4.74 16.60
N ARG A 445 -6.23 -4.27 16.31
CA ARG A 445 -5.93 -2.92 15.68
C ARG A 445 -4.73 -2.78 14.62
N SER A 446 -4.91 -2.11 13.45
CA SER A 446 -3.96 -1.82 12.28
C SER A 446 -4.65 -1.24 10.99
N TYR A 447 -3.88 -0.97 9.92
CA TYR A 447 -4.29 -0.37 8.63
C TYR A 447 -5.13 -1.25 7.65
N TYR A 448 -5.90 -0.58 6.78
CA TYR A 448 -6.59 -1.11 5.59
C TYR A 448 -6.85 0.02 4.59
N SER A 449 -6.61 -0.27 3.30
CA SER A 449 -6.87 0.64 2.18
C SER A 449 -7.50 -0.17 1.06
N GLY A 450 -8.69 0.24 0.61
CA GLY A 450 -9.50 -0.51 -0.34
C GLY A 450 -10.99 -0.19 -0.21
N ASP A 451 -11.81 -0.88 -0.99
CA ASP A 451 -13.24 -0.63 -1.07
C ASP A 451 -14.00 -1.35 0.06
N MET A 452 -14.58 -0.58 0.96
CA MET A 452 -15.48 -1.09 2.00
C MET A 452 -16.92 -1.14 1.48
N ILE A 453 -17.66 -2.13 1.97
CA ILE A 453 -19.10 -2.24 1.74
C ILE A 453 -19.80 -1.38 2.79
N TRP A 454 -20.55 -0.40 2.32
CA TRP A 454 -21.45 0.39 3.15
C TRP A 454 -22.87 -0.16 2.98
N VAL A 455 -23.51 -0.54 4.07
CA VAL A 455 -24.96 -0.76 4.08
C VAL A 455 -25.60 0.35 4.90
N HIS A 456 -26.46 1.14 4.26
CA HIS A 456 -27.16 2.26 4.87
C HIS A 456 -28.60 2.21 4.40
N SER A 457 -29.54 2.01 5.33
CA SER A 457 -30.93 1.92 4.92
C SER A 457 -31.45 3.30 4.53
N SER A 458 -32.10 3.36 3.37
CA SER A 458 -32.92 4.49 2.90
C SER A 458 -33.97 4.96 3.93
N ARG A 459 -34.38 4.11 4.88
CA ARG A 459 -35.27 4.45 6.01
C ARG A 459 -34.57 5.11 7.19
N LYS A 460 -33.22 5.19 7.16
CA LYS A 460 -32.32 5.64 8.23
C LYS A 460 -32.24 4.74 9.46
N GLU A 461 -32.71 3.49 9.37
CA GLU A 461 -32.65 2.50 10.46
C GLU A 461 -31.27 1.80 10.54
N LEU A 462 -30.52 1.71 9.44
CA LEU A 462 -29.20 1.06 9.35
C LEU A 462 -28.10 2.00 8.84
N ASP A 463 -26.88 1.85 9.35
CA ASP A 463 -25.60 2.38 8.83
C ASP A 463 -24.47 1.49 9.34
N LEU A 464 -23.74 0.84 8.46
CA LEU A 464 -22.66 -0.08 8.81
C LEU A 464 -21.66 -0.13 7.65
N LEU A 465 -20.40 0.22 7.92
CA LEU A 465 -19.32 0.21 6.94
C LEU A 465 -18.32 -0.89 7.31
N VAL A 466 -18.13 -1.89 6.45
CA VAL A 466 -17.35 -3.10 6.73
C VAL A 466 -16.50 -3.55 5.53
N THR A 467 -15.46 -4.35 5.73
CA THR A 467 -14.73 -4.94 4.59
C THR A 467 -15.58 -5.97 3.83
N PRO A 468 -15.28 -6.22 2.53
CA PRO A 468 -15.93 -7.28 1.75
C PRO A 468 -15.90 -8.68 2.40
N ASP A 469 -14.85 -9.00 3.17
CA ASP A 469 -14.67 -10.28 3.88
C ASP A 469 -15.18 -10.28 5.34
N HIS A 470 -15.70 -9.16 5.84
CA HIS A 470 -16.34 -9.08 7.16
C HIS A 470 -17.57 -10.01 7.20
N ARG A 471 -17.80 -10.72 8.31
CA ARG A 471 -19.00 -11.55 8.50
C ARG A 471 -20.11 -10.73 9.15
N LEU A 472 -21.27 -10.73 8.53
CA LEU A 472 -22.52 -10.19 9.05
C LEU A 472 -23.34 -11.34 9.65
N TYR A 473 -24.13 -11.08 10.69
CA TYR A 473 -25.12 -12.03 11.21
C TYR A 473 -26.48 -11.64 10.65
N VAL A 474 -26.91 -12.32 9.57
CA VAL A 474 -28.05 -11.88 8.73
C VAL A 474 -28.85 -13.04 8.16
N ALA A 475 -30.14 -12.83 7.98
CA ALA A 475 -31.05 -13.74 7.30
C ALA A 475 -31.32 -13.31 5.85
N ASP A 476 -31.58 -14.26 4.95
CA ASP A 476 -32.14 -13.91 3.63
C ASP A 476 -33.60 -13.47 3.81
N TYR A 477 -34.03 -12.43 3.09
CA TYR A 477 -35.40 -11.90 3.21
C TYR A 477 -36.11 -11.94 1.86
N LYS A 478 -37.15 -12.77 1.75
CA LYS A 478 -37.90 -13.02 0.49
C LYS A 478 -39.39 -13.12 0.75
N ASP A 479 -40.20 -12.62 -0.17
CA ASP A 479 -41.67 -12.74 -0.16
C ASP A 479 -42.34 -12.33 1.18
N GLY A 480 -41.77 -11.29 1.83
CA GLY A 480 -42.22 -10.80 3.14
C GLY A 480 -41.83 -11.68 4.33
N LYS A 481 -40.95 -12.66 4.14
CA LYS A 481 -40.51 -13.63 5.16
C LYS A 481 -39.01 -13.55 5.40
N CYS A 482 -38.65 -13.58 6.68
CA CYS A 482 -37.27 -13.70 7.14
C CYS A 482 -36.87 -15.19 7.19
N GLY A 483 -35.69 -15.52 6.67
CA GLY A 483 -35.09 -16.85 6.83
C GLY A 483 -34.42 -17.03 8.20
N SER A 484 -33.67 -18.12 8.36
CA SER A 484 -32.76 -18.29 9.51
C SER A 484 -31.58 -17.33 9.43
N PHE A 485 -31.24 -16.70 10.56
CA PHE A 485 -30.01 -15.91 10.69
C PHE A 485 -28.77 -16.80 10.72
N ASP A 486 -27.76 -16.43 9.93
CA ASP A 486 -26.47 -17.14 9.83
C ASP A 486 -25.33 -16.15 9.48
N PHE A 487 -24.08 -16.61 9.60
CA PHE A 487 -22.87 -15.81 9.37
C PHE A 487 -22.47 -15.76 7.90
N LYS A 488 -22.81 -14.65 7.22
CA LYS A 488 -22.54 -14.45 5.79
C LYS A 488 -21.50 -13.35 5.58
N MET A 489 -20.58 -13.52 4.63
CA MET A 489 -19.64 -12.43 4.29
C MET A 489 -20.37 -11.25 3.64
N ALA A 490 -19.97 -10.02 3.94
CA ALA A 490 -20.59 -8.81 3.42
C ALA A 490 -20.64 -8.80 1.88
N LYS A 491 -19.57 -9.24 1.20
CA LYS A 491 -19.55 -9.39 -0.28
C LYS A 491 -20.54 -10.41 -0.87
N PHE A 492 -21.09 -11.30 -0.04
CA PHE A 492 -22.16 -12.23 -0.43
C PHE A 492 -23.55 -11.72 -0.04
N CYS A 493 -23.64 -10.62 0.71
CA CYS A 493 -24.88 -9.91 1.07
C CYS A 493 -25.09 -8.64 0.23
N TYR A 494 -24.01 -8.03 -0.25
CA TYR A 494 -23.99 -6.86 -1.14
C TYR A 494 -24.98 -6.99 -2.30
N GLY A 495 -25.82 -5.98 -2.49
CA GLY A 495 -26.81 -5.95 -3.56
C GLY A 495 -27.88 -7.04 -3.44
N LYS A 496 -28.22 -7.46 -2.21
CA LYS A 496 -29.32 -8.41 -1.93
C LYS A 496 -30.20 -7.93 -0.80
N LYS A 497 -31.48 -8.32 -0.87
CA LYS A 497 -32.45 -8.13 0.21
C LYS A 497 -32.17 -9.10 1.38
N VAL A 498 -31.72 -8.56 2.50
CA VAL A 498 -31.38 -9.33 3.72
C VAL A 498 -31.87 -8.60 4.98
N ALA A 499 -32.10 -9.36 6.06
CA ALA A 499 -32.50 -8.81 7.35
C ALA A 499 -31.36 -8.84 8.36
N PHE A 500 -31.23 -7.73 9.09
CA PHE A 500 -30.43 -7.53 10.29
C PHE A 500 -31.35 -7.49 11.53
N ILE A 501 -30.77 -7.39 12.73
CA ILE A 501 -31.50 -7.22 14.00
C ILE A 501 -31.05 -5.90 14.65
N GLY A 502 -32.00 -5.06 15.04
CA GLY A 502 -31.77 -3.82 15.78
C GLY A 502 -31.46 -4.05 17.27
N SER A 503 -31.15 -2.98 18.01
CA SER A 503 -30.88 -3.07 19.47
C SER A 503 -32.08 -3.43 20.34
N ASP A 504 -33.28 -3.27 19.79
CA ASP A 504 -34.60 -3.58 20.35
C ASP A 504 -35.09 -4.99 19.97
N GLY A 505 -34.42 -5.67 19.04
CA GLY A 505 -34.84 -6.94 18.47
C GLY A 505 -35.68 -6.82 17.19
N GLU A 506 -35.97 -5.62 16.69
CA GLU A 506 -36.73 -5.47 15.43
C GLU A 506 -35.89 -5.84 14.19
N LEU A 507 -36.57 -6.27 13.13
CA LEU A 507 -35.96 -6.74 11.88
C LEU A 507 -35.71 -5.58 10.92
N ILE A 508 -34.47 -5.12 10.85
CA ILE A 508 -34.06 -4.07 9.91
C ILE A 508 -33.72 -4.71 8.56
N VAL A 509 -34.57 -4.51 7.54
CA VAL A 509 -34.38 -5.09 6.20
C VAL A 509 -33.63 -4.09 5.32
N ALA A 510 -32.45 -4.49 4.84
CA ALA A 510 -31.72 -3.76 3.80
C ALA A 510 -32.17 -4.24 2.42
N ASP A 511 -32.56 -3.31 1.55
CA ASP A 511 -32.90 -3.58 0.14
C ASP A 511 -31.68 -3.49 -0.79
N GLU A 512 -31.81 -3.92 -2.04
CA GLU A 512 -30.70 -3.93 -3.01
C GLU A 512 -30.09 -2.54 -3.24
N SER A 513 -30.88 -1.47 -3.05
CA SER A 513 -30.48 -0.06 -3.13
C SER A 513 -29.85 0.51 -1.86
N ASP A 514 -29.87 -0.22 -0.75
CA ASP A 514 -29.29 0.21 0.54
C ASP A 514 -27.79 -0.16 0.65
N TRP A 515 -27.16 -0.63 -0.44
CA TRP A 515 -25.77 -1.10 -0.50
C TRP A 515 -24.92 -0.22 -1.42
N ASP A 516 -23.85 0.35 -0.87
CA ASP A 516 -22.82 1.13 -1.57
C ASP A 516 -21.44 0.51 -1.40
N MET A 517 -20.51 0.87 -2.30
CA MET A 517 -19.10 0.49 -2.23
C MET A 517 -18.24 1.74 -2.16
N VAL A 518 -17.57 1.93 -1.01
CA VAL A 518 -16.90 3.18 -0.65
C VAL A 518 -15.40 2.97 -0.52
N ALA A 519 -14.62 3.66 -1.34
CA ALA A 519 -13.16 3.66 -1.25
C ALA A 519 -12.73 4.30 0.08
N TYR A 520 -12.01 3.52 0.89
CA TYR A 520 -11.66 3.89 2.25
C TYR A 520 -10.16 3.63 2.50
N SER A 521 -9.48 4.53 3.21
CA SER A 521 -8.05 4.38 3.54
C SER A 521 -7.78 4.81 4.98
N GLY A 522 -7.94 3.82 5.86
CA GLY A 522 -7.80 3.91 7.29
C GLY A 522 -7.49 2.50 7.80
N MET A 523 -8.49 1.81 8.32
CA MET A 523 -8.37 0.53 9.03
C MET A 523 -9.71 -0.35 8.85
N VAL A 524 -10.24 -1.23 9.75
CA VAL A 524 -11.60 -1.92 9.58
C VAL A 524 -12.54 -2.18 10.83
N TYR A 525 -11.98 -2.84 11.84
CA TYR A 525 -12.35 -3.18 13.24
C TYR A 525 -13.20 -4.39 13.65
N CYS A 526 -12.94 -4.82 14.90
CA CYS A 526 -13.74 -5.76 15.70
C CYS A 526 -13.17 -6.01 17.13
N VAL A 527 -13.90 -6.84 17.88
CA VAL A 527 -13.46 -7.61 19.07
C VAL A 527 -13.93 -9.06 18.90
N GLU A 528 -13.38 -9.99 19.68
CA GLU A 528 -13.96 -11.33 19.83
C GLU A 528 -14.76 -11.46 21.14
N VAL A 529 -15.95 -12.06 21.04
CA VAL A 529 -16.86 -12.45 22.11
C VAL A 529 -17.36 -13.89 21.87
N PRO A 530 -17.68 -14.67 22.93
CA PRO A 530 -18.05 -16.09 22.82
C PRO A 530 -19.16 -16.47 21.84
N THR A 531 -20.15 -15.60 21.59
CA THR A 531 -21.26 -15.92 20.66
C THR A 531 -20.99 -15.56 19.20
N HIS A 532 -19.85 -14.93 18.92
CA HIS A 532 -19.49 -14.34 17.63
C HIS A 532 -20.44 -13.24 17.08
N ILE A 533 -21.32 -12.69 17.93
CA ILE A 533 -22.28 -11.62 17.57
C ILE A 533 -22.17 -10.47 18.59
N ILE A 534 -21.97 -9.25 18.12
CA ILE A 534 -21.77 -8.03 18.90
C ILE A 534 -22.77 -6.94 18.50
N LEU A 535 -23.15 -6.07 19.44
CA LEU A 535 -23.92 -4.86 19.15
C LEU A 535 -22.97 -3.70 18.86
N VAL A 536 -23.01 -3.18 17.62
CA VAL A 536 -22.18 -2.06 17.14
C VAL A 536 -23.06 -0.86 16.77
N CYS A 537 -22.49 0.33 16.78
CA CYS A 537 -23.16 1.58 16.37
C CYS A 537 -22.30 2.35 15.37
N ARG A 538 -22.96 3.01 14.43
CA ARG A 538 -22.38 3.99 13.52
C ARG A 538 -23.43 5.05 13.22
N ASN A 539 -23.05 6.33 13.23
CA ASN A 539 -23.95 7.46 13.00
C ASN A 539 -25.25 7.44 13.85
N GLY A 540 -25.18 6.91 15.07
CA GLY A 540 -26.30 6.80 16.00
C GLY A 540 -27.27 5.63 15.76
N LYS A 541 -26.95 4.71 14.84
CA LYS A 541 -27.80 3.56 14.49
C LYS A 541 -27.17 2.25 15.00
N PRO A 542 -27.78 1.57 15.97
CA PRO A 542 -27.24 0.33 16.53
C PRO A 542 -27.75 -0.92 15.79
N VAL A 543 -26.87 -1.88 15.53
CA VAL A 543 -27.20 -3.14 14.83
C VAL A 543 -26.38 -4.31 15.38
N LEU A 544 -26.96 -5.51 15.38
CA LEU A 544 -26.21 -6.75 15.63
C LEU A 544 -25.36 -7.12 14.41
N CYS A 545 -24.05 -7.22 14.62
CA CYS A 545 -23.07 -7.58 13.61
C CYS A 545 -22.20 -8.75 14.10
N SER A 546 -21.42 -9.36 13.20
CA SER A 546 -20.49 -10.43 13.55
C SER A 546 -19.03 -9.99 13.34
N GLN A 547 -18.12 -10.94 13.42
CA GLN A 547 -16.68 -10.72 13.55
C GLN A 547 -15.95 -10.99 12.25
N THR A 548 -15.14 -10.03 11.85
CA THR A 548 -14.04 -10.28 10.90
C THR A 548 -13.11 -11.34 11.47
N TYR A 549 -12.55 -12.17 10.60
CA TYR A 549 -11.37 -12.98 10.85
C TYR A 549 -10.54 -12.93 9.56
N ARG A 550 -9.19 -12.90 9.69
CA ARG A 550 -8.13 -12.87 8.65
C ARG A 550 -7.56 -11.49 8.30
N GLN A 551 -6.32 -11.28 8.76
CA GLN A 551 -5.27 -10.50 8.07
C GLN A 551 -3.89 -11.18 8.20
N LEU A 552 -3.73 -12.14 9.13
CA LEU A 552 -2.62 -13.13 9.17
C LEU A 552 -2.37 -13.87 7.83
N LYS A 553 -3.29 -13.81 6.86
CA LYS A 553 -3.17 -14.48 5.56
C LYS A 553 -2.35 -13.71 4.52
N ASP A 554 -2.11 -12.40 4.66
CA ASP A 554 -1.88 -11.59 3.45
C ASP A 554 -0.44 -11.29 3.02
N THR A 555 0.57 -11.44 3.87
CA THR A 555 1.98 -11.46 3.42
C THR A 555 2.77 -12.60 4.05
N THR A 556 2.82 -12.67 5.38
CA THR A 556 3.61 -13.65 6.13
C THR A 556 3.22 -15.09 5.79
N LYS A 557 1.91 -15.41 5.73
CA LYS A 557 1.41 -16.71 5.26
C LYS A 557 1.83 -16.99 3.81
N LYS A 558 1.68 -16.02 2.90
CA LYS A 558 2.07 -16.17 1.48
C LYS A 558 3.58 -16.42 1.33
N THR A 559 4.43 -15.80 2.14
CA THR A 559 5.88 -16.08 2.18
C THR A 559 6.16 -17.51 2.67
N ILE A 560 5.43 -18.00 3.68
CA ILE A 560 5.56 -19.38 4.18
C ILE A 560 5.08 -20.37 3.10
N ASP A 561 3.88 -20.18 2.54
CA ASP A 561 3.30 -20.99 1.47
C ASP A 561 4.25 -21.12 0.26
N TYR A 562 4.83 -19.99 -0.17
CA TYR A 562 5.73 -19.91 -1.32
C TYR A 562 6.95 -20.83 -1.20
N TRP A 563 7.57 -20.89 -0.01
CA TRP A 563 8.77 -21.69 0.27
C TRP A 563 8.44 -23.12 0.74
N LEU A 564 7.35 -23.30 1.49
CA LEU A 564 7.03 -24.54 2.22
C LEU A 564 5.76 -25.21 1.67
N ARG A 565 5.66 -25.33 0.34
CA ARG A 565 4.52 -25.93 -0.39
C ARG A 565 4.20 -27.40 -0.02
N PHE A 566 5.03 -28.02 0.80
CA PHE A 566 4.86 -29.38 1.34
C PHE A 566 4.28 -29.39 2.78
N ALA A 567 3.98 -28.22 3.35
CA ALA A 567 3.41 -28.08 4.68
C ALA A 567 1.87 -28.11 4.65
N GLU A 568 1.26 -28.93 5.51
CA GLU A 568 -0.19 -29.03 5.71
C GLU A 568 -0.68 -27.83 6.53
N TRP A 569 -1.51 -26.95 5.94
CA TRP A 569 -2.13 -25.83 6.65
C TRP A 569 -3.42 -26.27 7.37
N ARG A 570 -3.53 -25.95 8.67
CA ARG A 570 -4.71 -26.18 9.50
C ARG A 570 -5.35 -24.86 9.89
N GLU A 571 -6.44 -24.52 9.19
CA GLU A 571 -7.20 -23.29 9.39
C GLU A 571 -7.73 -23.15 10.83
N SER A 572 -8.28 -24.22 11.42
CA SER A 572 -8.88 -24.20 12.76
C SER A 572 -7.87 -24.06 13.92
N GLU A 573 -6.63 -24.48 13.73
CA GLU A 573 -5.56 -24.38 14.73
C GLU A 573 -4.64 -23.17 14.50
N PHE A 574 -4.85 -22.46 13.38
CA PHE A 574 -3.97 -21.43 12.81
C PHE A 574 -2.49 -21.88 12.82
N LYS A 575 -2.19 -23.02 12.19
CA LYS A 575 -0.83 -23.55 12.12
C LYS A 575 -0.54 -24.33 10.85
N TYR A 576 0.74 -24.45 10.52
CA TYR A 576 1.23 -25.48 9.58
C TYR A 576 1.72 -26.71 10.34
N ILE A 577 1.59 -27.87 9.69
CA ILE A 577 2.26 -29.14 10.03
C ILE A 577 3.23 -29.47 8.90
N LEU A 578 4.51 -29.65 9.21
CA LEU A 578 5.52 -30.14 8.27
C LEU A 578 5.87 -31.57 8.66
N LYS A 579 5.64 -32.54 7.78
CA LYS A 579 5.98 -33.95 8.02
C LYS A 579 6.65 -34.59 6.80
N PHE A 580 7.96 -34.83 6.87
CA PHE A 580 8.75 -35.36 5.76
C PHE A 580 9.96 -36.16 6.27
N ARG A 581 10.55 -37.00 5.40
CA ARG A 581 11.75 -37.80 5.70
C ARG A 581 13.00 -37.09 5.16
N LEU A 582 14.11 -37.11 5.89
CA LEU A 582 15.42 -36.62 5.45
C LEU A 582 16.27 -37.71 4.79
N GLN A 583 17.39 -37.31 4.18
CA GLN A 583 18.34 -38.22 3.51
C GLN A 583 19.04 -39.22 4.45
N ASP A 584 19.08 -38.93 5.76
CA ASP A 584 19.58 -39.82 6.82
C ASP A 584 18.52 -40.82 7.33
N ASN A 585 17.37 -40.90 6.65
CA ASN A 585 16.16 -41.65 7.02
C ASN A 585 15.38 -41.19 8.26
N THR A 586 15.84 -40.13 8.96
CA THR A 586 15.06 -39.52 10.05
C THR A 586 13.79 -38.84 9.51
N ILE A 587 12.82 -38.60 10.38
CA ILE A 587 11.54 -37.95 10.05
C ILE A 587 11.45 -36.62 10.77
N VAL A 588 11.20 -35.54 10.05
CA VAL A 588 10.85 -34.23 10.62
C VAL A 588 9.35 -34.20 10.92
N GLU A 589 8.99 -33.71 12.11
CA GLU A 589 7.63 -33.36 12.51
C GLU A 589 7.65 -31.96 13.15
N SER A 590 7.17 -30.94 12.44
CA SER A 590 7.22 -29.55 12.90
C SER A 590 5.84 -28.88 12.88
N GLU A 591 5.53 -28.09 13.91
CA GLU A 591 4.31 -27.28 13.98
C GLU A 591 4.67 -25.79 13.92
N TRP A 592 4.13 -25.02 12.97
CA TRP A 592 4.38 -23.57 12.86
C TRP A 592 3.09 -22.81 13.12
N LEU A 593 2.92 -22.32 14.36
CA LEU A 593 1.75 -21.58 14.81
C LEU A 593 1.79 -20.13 14.29
N LEU A 594 0.69 -19.63 13.72
CA LEU A 594 0.50 -18.22 13.39
C LEU A 594 -0.38 -17.58 14.48
N ARG A 595 0.08 -16.49 15.10
CA ARG A 595 -0.59 -15.81 16.22
C ARG A 595 -0.54 -14.29 16.00
N ALA A 596 -1.47 -13.56 16.60
CA ALA A 596 -1.48 -12.11 16.57
C ALA A 596 -1.24 -11.58 17.99
N LEU A 597 -0.09 -10.94 18.19
CA LEU A 597 0.42 -10.54 19.50
C LEU A 597 0.95 -9.09 19.40
N ASP A 598 0.00 -8.17 19.31
CA ASP A 598 0.18 -6.73 19.16
C ASP A 598 0.40 -6.00 20.51
N ARG A 599 -0.06 -6.59 21.62
CA ARG A 599 -0.21 -5.90 22.92
C ARG A 599 0.24 -6.77 24.12
N PRO A 600 0.72 -6.19 25.23
CA PRO A 600 1.18 -6.97 26.40
C PRO A 600 0.14 -7.93 26.98
N GLU A 601 -1.15 -7.63 26.88
CA GLU A 601 -2.23 -8.51 27.37
C GLU A 601 -2.26 -9.86 26.63
N HIS A 602 -1.77 -9.90 25.37
CA HIS A 602 -1.75 -11.11 24.55
C HIS A 602 -0.71 -12.13 25.03
N ILE A 603 0.10 -11.81 26.05
CA ILE A 603 0.97 -12.77 26.77
C ILE A 603 0.17 -13.93 27.37
N ALA A 604 -1.11 -13.73 27.71
CA ALA A 604 -2.01 -14.80 28.14
C ALA A 604 -2.01 -15.99 27.17
N ASN A 605 -2.00 -15.70 25.86
CA ASN A 605 -2.00 -16.69 24.77
C ASN A 605 -0.67 -17.44 24.60
N LEU A 606 0.37 -17.08 25.37
CA LEU A 606 1.66 -17.75 25.43
C LEU A 606 1.85 -18.61 26.70
N LEU A 607 0.99 -18.46 27.72
CA LEU A 607 1.27 -18.98 29.07
C LEU A 607 1.42 -20.51 29.17
N SER A 608 0.80 -21.27 28.27
CA SER A 608 0.89 -22.73 28.20
C SER A 608 1.82 -23.26 27.10
N LEU A 609 2.37 -22.39 26.24
CA LEU A 609 3.14 -22.82 25.08
C LEU A 609 4.57 -23.27 25.43
N GLU A 610 5.05 -24.24 24.64
CA GLU A 610 6.44 -24.68 24.59
C GLU A 610 6.87 -24.68 23.12
N ILE A 611 7.93 -23.96 22.79
CA ILE A 611 8.37 -23.74 21.41
C ILE A 611 9.89 -23.97 21.27
N THR A 612 10.30 -24.31 20.05
CA THR A 612 11.71 -24.34 19.62
C THR A 612 12.17 -22.95 19.22
N GLY A 613 11.30 -22.17 18.57
CA GLY A 613 11.61 -20.78 18.27
C GLY A 613 10.41 -19.93 17.87
N ALA A 614 10.68 -18.66 17.59
CA ALA A 614 9.68 -17.72 17.11
C ALA A 614 10.21 -16.83 15.98
N TRP A 615 9.29 -16.26 15.20
CA TRP A 615 9.55 -15.24 14.21
C TRP A 615 8.64 -14.03 14.44
N LEU A 616 9.26 -12.88 14.75
CA LEU A 616 8.61 -11.59 14.95
C LEU A 616 8.77 -10.75 13.67
N ASN A 617 7.66 -10.53 12.96
CA ASN A 617 7.64 -9.82 11.68
C ASN A 617 7.19 -8.36 11.89
N GLU A 618 7.93 -7.41 11.31
CA GLU A 618 7.89 -5.98 11.66
C GLU A 618 8.11 -5.76 13.16
N ALA A 619 9.20 -6.31 13.70
CA ALA A 619 9.46 -6.41 15.14
C ALA A 619 9.50 -5.08 15.94
N ARG A 620 9.61 -3.92 15.30
CA ARG A 620 9.41 -2.61 15.95
C ARG A 620 7.95 -2.33 16.35
N GLU A 621 6.99 -3.03 15.74
CA GLU A 621 5.54 -2.92 15.99
C GLU A 621 5.05 -3.94 17.04
N ILE A 622 5.99 -4.57 17.79
CA ILE A 622 5.74 -5.64 18.76
C ILE A 622 6.31 -5.23 20.13
N PRO A 623 5.51 -5.20 21.21
CA PRO A 623 5.96 -4.85 22.57
C PRO A 623 7.03 -5.78 23.16
N LYS A 624 7.87 -5.23 24.05
CA LYS A 624 8.98 -5.94 24.71
C LYS A 624 8.49 -7.14 25.51
N GLU A 625 7.37 -6.97 26.20
CA GLU A 625 6.80 -7.93 27.13
C GLU A 625 6.39 -9.22 26.40
N ILE A 626 6.00 -9.10 25.13
CA ILE A 626 5.68 -10.24 24.26
C ILE A 626 6.97 -10.96 23.84
N PHE A 627 8.02 -10.22 23.48
CA PHE A 627 9.35 -10.78 23.20
C PHE A 627 9.93 -11.52 24.40
N ASP A 628 9.88 -10.92 25.60
CA ASP A 628 10.32 -11.53 26.87
C ASP A 628 9.48 -12.77 27.20
N ALA A 629 8.16 -12.70 27.04
CA ALA A 629 7.26 -13.83 27.27
C ALA A 629 7.52 -14.99 26.31
N ILE A 630 7.85 -14.71 25.05
CA ILE A 630 8.24 -15.69 24.02
C ILE A 630 9.58 -16.33 24.34
N GLU A 631 10.59 -15.57 24.80
CA GLU A 631 11.85 -16.15 25.27
C GLU A 631 11.61 -17.16 26.41
N GLY A 632 10.70 -16.85 27.34
CA GLY A 632 10.25 -17.77 28.39
C GLY A 632 9.56 -19.06 27.90
N ARG A 633 9.25 -19.20 26.61
CA ARG A 633 8.67 -20.42 25.99
C ARG A 633 9.66 -21.27 25.20
N LEU A 634 10.91 -20.83 25.04
CA LEU A 634 11.96 -21.54 24.32
C LEU A 634 12.45 -22.77 25.10
N ARG A 635 11.77 -23.92 24.94
CA ARG A 635 12.11 -25.18 25.63
C ARG A 635 11.62 -26.49 24.96
N TYR A 636 11.13 -26.43 23.72
CA TYR A 636 10.64 -27.61 22.98
C TYR A 636 11.62 -28.03 21.88
N PRO A 637 11.89 -29.34 21.66
CA PRO A 637 11.39 -30.48 22.42
C PRO A 637 12.00 -30.57 23.84
N PRO A 638 11.34 -31.26 24.78
CA PRO A 638 11.84 -31.40 26.15
C PRO A 638 13.18 -32.15 26.19
N THR A 639 14.03 -31.81 27.16
CA THR A 639 15.36 -32.42 27.33
C THR A 639 15.28 -33.70 28.16
N ILE A 640 15.74 -34.81 27.58
CA ILE A 640 15.85 -36.13 28.21
C ILE A 640 17.33 -36.39 28.53
N ARG A 641 17.61 -36.88 29.74
CA ARG A 641 18.96 -37.23 30.21
C ARG A 641 18.99 -38.69 30.68
N ASP A 642 20.17 -39.29 30.66
CA ASP A 642 20.44 -40.55 31.37
C ASP A 642 20.66 -40.31 32.88
N ARG A 643 20.93 -41.40 33.62
CA ARG A 643 21.15 -41.37 35.08
C ARG A 643 22.40 -40.57 35.48
N ASP A 644 23.37 -40.45 34.57
CA ASP A 644 24.62 -39.73 34.76
C ASP A 644 24.49 -38.24 34.31
N GLY A 645 23.27 -37.83 33.93
CA GLY A 645 22.94 -36.45 33.58
C GLY A 645 23.29 -36.04 32.15
N LYS A 646 23.82 -36.95 31.32
CA LYS A 646 24.16 -36.68 29.92
C LYS A 646 22.89 -36.60 29.08
N VAL A 647 22.83 -35.64 28.16
CA VAL A 647 21.66 -35.43 27.28
C VAL A 647 21.58 -36.55 26.25
N LEU A 648 20.43 -37.24 26.22
CA LEU A 648 20.08 -38.24 25.21
C LEU A 648 19.27 -37.64 24.06
N TYR A 649 18.39 -36.69 24.38
CA TYR A 649 17.53 -35.98 23.45
C TYR A 649 17.20 -34.59 24.00
N GLY A 650 16.94 -33.62 23.12
CA GLY A 650 16.58 -32.27 23.52
C GLY A 650 16.61 -31.31 22.33
N PRO A 651 16.45 -30.01 22.57
CA PRO A 651 16.44 -29.01 21.49
C PRO A 651 17.87 -28.70 21.05
N THR A 652 18.17 -28.88 19.76
CA THR A 652 19.49 -28.58 19.19
C THR A 652 19.71 -27.08 18.98
N TRP A 653 18.63 -26.33 18.78
CA TRP A 653 18.63 -24.87 18.79
C TRP A 653 17.37 -24.35 19.47
N LEU A 654 17.46 -23.19 20.11
CA LEU A 654 16.38 -22.47 20.76
C LEU A 654 16.55 -20.97 20.51
N GLY A 655 15.54 -20.26 20.01
CA GLY A 655 15.74 -18.85 19.69
C GLY A 655 14.60 -18.08 19.01
N ILE A 656 14.85 -16.80 18.74
CA ILE A 656 13.90 -15.85 18.14
C ILE A 656 14.54 -15.20 16.91
N LEU A 657 13.81 -15.16 15.81
CA LEU A 657 14.15 -14.45 14.57
C LEU A 657 13.27 -13.21 14.44
N LEU A 658 13.83 -12.10 13.96
CA LEU A 658 13.14 -10.82 13.84
C LEU A 658 13.46 -10.18 12.48
N ASP A 659 12.46 -9.69 11.75
CA ASP A 659 12.66 -8.77 10.61
C ASP A 659 11.87 -7.48 10.78
N THR A 660 12.50 -6.32 10.53
CA THR A 660 11.93 -4.98 10.80
C THR A 660 12.69 -3.88 10.06
N ASN A 661 12.14 -2.69 9.96
CA ASN A 661 12.94 -1.46 9.79
C ASN A 661 13.45 -0.98 11.16
N PRO A 662 14.47 -0.10 11.26
CA PRO A 662 14.94 0.36 12.56
C PRO A 662 13.83 1.09 13.34
N PRO A 663 13.75 0.92 14.67
CA PRO A 663 12.98 1.79 15.55
C PRO A 663 13.79 3.04 15.95
N ASP A 664 13.25 3.86 16.86
CA ASP A 664 14.02 4.88 17.59
C ASP A 664 14.95 4.29 18.67
N GLU A 665 15.89 5.09 19.16
CA GLU A 665 16.84 4.71 20.22
C GLU A 665 16.16 4.49 21.60
N ASP A 666 14.98 5.05 21.83
CA ASP A 666 14.26 4.88 23.10
C ASP A 666 13.54 3.52 23.17
N HIS A 667 13.32 2.88 22.01
CA HIS A 667 12.61 1.63 21.83
C HIS A 667 13.36 0.41 22.38
N TRP A 668 12.62 -0.56 22.93
CA TRP A 668 13.19 -1.74 23.60
C TRP A 668 14.16 -2.55 22.75
N PHE A 669 13.91 -2.61 21.43
CA PHE A 669 14.74 -3.35 20.47
C PHE A 669 16.14 -2.74 20.35
N TYR A 670 16.26 -1.41 20.28
CA TYR A 670 17.57 -0.73 20.32
C TYR A 670 18.27 -1.06 21.64
N LYS A 671 17.60 -0.84 22.76
CA LYS A 671 18.16 -1.08 24.09
C LYS A 671 18.58 -2.54 24.28
N TYR A 672 17.84 -3.50 23.71
CA TYR A 672 18.19 -4.91 23.76
C TYR A 672 19.42 -5.27 22.90
N PHE A 673 19.47 -4.82 21.63
CA PHE A 673 20.54 -5.20 20.70
C PHE A 673 21.80 -4.31 20.76
N GLU A 674 21.68 -3.04 21.15
CA GLU A 674 22.78 -2.05 21.10
C GLU A 674 23.31 -1.63 22.48
N GLU A 675 22.45 -1.43 23.47
CA GLU A 675 22.90 -1.08 24.82
C GLU A 675 23.27 -2.34 25.62
N ASN A 676 22.32 -3.26 25.77
CA ASN A 676 22.48 -4.44 26.62
C ASN A 676 23.37 -5.53 25.99
N ARG A 677 23.43 -5.61 24.64
CA ARG A 677 24.26 -6.52 23.83
C ARG A 677 24.45 -7.94 24.43
N PRO A 678 23.37 -8.65 24.83
CA PRO A 678 23.48 -9.88 25.58
C PRO A 678 24.07 -10.99 24.70
N GLU A 679 25.02 -11.78 25.22
CA GLU A 679 25.83 -12.71 24.43
C GLU A 679 25.01 -13.70 23.55
N LYS A 680 23.77 -14.02 23.97
CA LYS A 680 22.83 -14.89 23.24
C LYS A 680 22.24 -14.28 21.96
N ALA A 681 22.38 -12.97 21.75
CA ALA A 681 21.79 -12.20 20.66
C ALA A 681 22.83 -11.65 19.67
N GLU A 682 22.36 -11.30 18.47
CA GLU A 682 23.14 -10.66 17.40
C GLU A 682 22.20 -9.92 16.44
N ILE A 683 22.58 -8.71 16.01
CA ILE A 683 21.80 -7.91 15.06
C ILE A 683 22.54 -7.77 13.73
N PHE A 684 21.79 -7.84 12.64
CA PHE A 684 22.30 -7.88 11.27
C PHE A 684 21.73 -6.71 10.49
N HIS A 685 22.31 -5.53 10.69
CA HIS A 685 22.03 -4.35 9.86
C HIS A 685 22.41 -4.65 8.41
N GLN A 686 21.50 -4.45 7.45
CA GLN A 686 21.96 -4.27 6.07
C GLN A 686 22.59 -2.87 6.01
N PRO A 687 23.82 -2.73 5.47
CA PRO A 687 24.53 -1.46 5.47
C PRO A 687 23.72 -0.33 4.81
N SER A 688 23.91 0.88 5.33
CA SER A 688 23.28 2.13 4.88
C SER A 688 23.24 2.22 3.36
N GLY A 689 22.07 2.45 2.78
CA GLY A 689 21.89 2.49 1.33
C GLY A 689 22.80 3.46 0.56
N LEU A 690 23.23 4.54 1.23
CA LEU A 690 24.16 5.53 0.71
C LEU A 690 25.65 5.15 0.82
N SER A 691 26.00 3.96 1.35
CA SER A 691 27.39 3.56 1.55
C SER A 691 27.91 2.64 0.43
N PRO A 692 29.24 2.62 0.15
CA PRO A 692 29.83 1.74 -0.86
C PRO A 692 29.59 0.23 -0.60
N GLU A 693 29.35 -0.14 0.65
CA GLU A 693 29.13 -1.51 1.10
C GLU A 693 27.65 -1.93 1.04
N ALA A 694 26.72 -1.02 0.69
CA ALA A 694 25.30 -1.29 0.88
C ALA A 694 24.85 -2.52 0.09
N GLU A 695 24.14 -3.40 0.78
CA GLU A 695 23.66 -4.63 0.16
C GLU A 695 22.47 -4.32 -0.73
N ASN A 696 22.29 -5.14 -1.75
CA ASN A 696 21.19 -4.95 -2.69
C ASN A 696 21.26 -3.64 -3.54
N ILE A 697 22.33 -2.81 -3.56
CA ILE A 697 22.38 -1.59 -4.42
C ILE A 697 22.17 -1.90 -5.90
N ARG A 698 22.95 -2.85 -6.44
CA ARG A 698 22.78 -3.50 -7.76
C ARG A 698 21.36 -3.98 -8.06
N ASN A 699 20.62 -4.22 -6.98
CA ASN A 699 19.26 -4.75 -6.94
C ASN A 699 18.23 -3.63 -6.64
N LEU A 700 18.66 -2.36 -6.75
CA LEU A 700 17.96 -1.11 -6.45
C LEU A 700 18.31 -0.06 -7.53
N PRO A 701 17.73 1.15 -7.49
CA PRO A 701 18.14 2.26 -8.36
C PRO A 701 19.54 2.82 -8.09
N PRO A 702 20.02 3.70 -8.97
CA PRO A 702 21.77 4.50 -8.85
C PRO A 702 21.95 5.33 -7.56
N ASN A 703 21.76 6.64 -7.64
CA ASN A 703 21.16 7.52 -6.64
C ASN A 703 19.90 7.00 -5.86
N TYR A 704 19.54 5.70 -5.75
CA TYR A 704 18.22 5.29 -5.17
C TYR A 704 17.90 6.00 -3.87
N TYR A 705 18.86 5.90 -2.97
CA TYR A 705 18.76 6.37 -1.62
C TYR A 705 18.93 7.89 -1.56
N GLN A 706 19.73 8.46 -2.46
CA GLN A 706 19.91 9.90 -2.65
C GLN A 706 18.60 10.55 -3.12
N ASP A 707 17.89 9.93 -4.06
CA ASP A 707 16.59 10.35 -4.56
C ASP A 707 15.50 10.15 -3.49
N LEU A 708 15.57 9.05 -2.73
CA LEU A 708 14.68 8.77 -1.61
C LEU A 708 14.91 9.72 -0.40
N CYS A 709 16.04 10.44 -0.36
CA CYS A 709 16.25 11.57 0.56
C CYS A 709 15.54 12.86 0.11
N VAL A 710 15.21 13.03 -1.17
CA VAL A 710 14.68 14.30 -1.68
C VAL A 710 13.29 14.57 -1.11
N GLY A 711 13.14 15.69 -0.39
CA GLY A 711 11.88 16.10 0.23
C GLY A 711 11.46 15.24 1.43
N LYS A 712 12.35 14.41 1.98
CA LYS A 712 12.15 13.70 3.26
C LYS A 712 12.84 14.43 4.40
N ASP A 713 12.31 14.26 5.60
CA ASP A 713 12.99 14.70 6.80
C ASP A 713 14.18 13.77 7.14
N GLN A 714 15.23 14.32 7.73
CA GLN A 714 16.48 13.61 8.03
C GLN A 714 16.27 12.36 8.89
N ASP A 715 15.28 12.41 9.78
CA ASP A 715 14.90 11.30 10.65
C ASP A 715 14.31 10.11 9.86
N TRP A 716 13.39 10.37 8.93
CA TRP A 716 12.87 9.37 8.01
C TRP A 716 13.98 8.78 7.12
N ILE A 717 14.93 9.63 6.69
CA ILE A 717 16.10 9.21 5.91
C ILE A 717 16.99 8.27 6.74
N ASP A 718 17.33 8.63 7.97
CA ASP A 718 18.20 7.82 8.81
C ASP A 718 17.60 6.42 9.08
N VAL A 719 16.28 6.33 9.27
CA VAL A 719 15.55 5.06 9.40
C VAL A 719 15.48 4.26 8.09
N TYR A 720 14.90 4.82 7.03
CA TYR A 720 14.49 4.05 5.85
C TYR A 720 15.52 4.04 4.70
N VAL A 721 16.50 4.95 4.72
CA VAL A 721 17.62 4.99 3.77
C VAL A 721 18.90 4.44 4.40
N HIS A 722 19.30 4.95 5.58
CA HIS A 722 20.57 4.57 6.19
C HIS A 722 20.50 3.33 7.10
N GLY A 723 19.31 2.83 7.46
CA GLY A 723 19.20 1.70 8.39
C GLY A 723 19.73 2.00 9.81
N LYS A 724 19.85 3.29 10.16
CA LYS A 724 20.15 3.79 11.51
C LYS A 724 18.86 3.83 12.32
N TYR A 725 18.99 3.91 13.63
CA TYR A 725 17.87 4.16 14.52
C TYR A 725 17.33 5.58 14.32
N GLY A 726 16.01 5.73 14.47
CA GLY A 726 15.34 7.01 14.32
C GLY A 726 15.70 7.97 15.45
N SER A 727 15.77 9.25 15.13
CA SER A 727 15.81 10.29 16.16
C SER A 727 14.50 10.27 16.93
N VAL A 728 14.54 10.52 18.23
CA VAL A 728 13.29 10.64 19.00
C VAL A 728 12.52 11.87 18.50
N ARG A 729 11.49 11.63 17.66
CA ARG A 729 10.48 12.63 17.26
C ARG A 729 9.79 13.15 18.51
N SER A 730 10.38 14.20 19.08
CA SER A 730 10.21 14.64 20.46
C SER A 730 8.90 15.41 20.71
N GLY A 731 7.88 15.13 19.91
CA GLY A 731 6.52 15.53 20.12
C GLY A 731 5.64 15.53 18.88
N LYS A 732 4.33 15.56 19.08
CA LYS A 732 3.31 15.77 18.03
C LYS A 732 3.22 17.28 17.70
N PRO A 733 3.40 17.72 16.44
CA PRO A 733 3.24 19.12 16.06
C PRO A 733 1.90 19.72 16.50
N VAL A 734 1.92 20.91 17.09
CA VAL A 734 0.70 21.58 17.59
C VAL A 734 -0.13 22.17 16.44
N PHE A 735 0.52 22.80 15.46
CA PHE A 735 -0.12 23.41 14.29
C PHE A 735 -0.02 22.51 13.05
N SER A 736 -0.52 21.26 13.16
CA SER A 736 -0.50 20.28 12.05
C SER A 736 -1.29 20.69 10.80
N LEU A 737 -2.02 21.81 10.85
CA LEU A 737 -2.77 22.41 9.74
C LEU A 737 -1.95 23.49 9.00
N TYR A 738 -0.77 23.87 9.51
CA TYR A 738 0.12 24.77 8.80
C TYR A 738 0.79 24.05 7.61
N ASN A 739 0.76 24.70 6.45
CA ASN A 739 1.43 24.26 5.23
C ASN A 739 2.25 25.44 4.71
N ASP A 740 3.57 25.27 4.64
CA ASP A 740 4.53 26.34 4.34
C ASP A 740 4.43 26.90 2.91
N GLU A 741 3.90 26.12 1.96
CA GLU A 741 3.71 26.55 0.56
C GLU A 741 2.42 27.36 0.37
N ILE A 742 1.41 27.11 1.20
CA ILE A 742 0.10 27.78 1.17
C ILE A 742 0.09 29.00 2.08
N HIS A 743 0.75 28.91 3.25
CA HIS A 743 0.59 29.86 4.35
C HIS A 743 1.80 30.78 4.56
N CYS A 744 2.96 30.52 3.95
CA CYS A 744 4.02 31.53 3.86
C CYS A 744 3.78 32.41 2.62
N ALA A 745 3.87 33.73 2.79
CA ALA A 745 3.96 34.64 1.66
C ALA A 745 5.30 34.44 0.92
N LYS A 746 5.30 34.68 -0.40
CA LYS A 746 6.51 34.61 -1.23
C LYS A 746 7.46 35.79 -0.97
N GLU A 747 6.88 36.96 -0.77
CA GLU A 747 7.57 38.22 -0.44
C GLU A 747 7.22 38.66 0.99
N PRO A 748 8.05 39.51 1.63
CA PRO A 748 7.73 40.17 2.91
C PRO A 748 6.38 40.91 2.87
N LEU A 749 5.60 40.79 3.94
CA LEU A 749 4.29 41.44 4.03
C LEU A 749 4.40 42.86 4.59
N ALA A 750 3.85 43.84 3.86
CA ALA A 750 3.61 45.20 4.37
C ALA A 750 2.20 45.32 4.98
N PRO A 751 2.00 46.16 6.01
CA PRO A 751 0.67 46.42 6.57
C PRO A 751 -0.23 47.14 5.57
N LEU A 752 -1.48 46.69 5.45
CA LEU A 752 -2.51 47.36 4.65
C LEU A 752 -3.00 48.63 5.34
N MET A 753 -3.24 49.68 4.56
CA MET A 753 -3.84 50.93 5.06
C MET A 753 -5.28 50.69 5.54
N GLY A 754 -5.67 51.32 6.64
CA GLY A 754 -7.04 51.26 7.19
C GLY A 754 -7.36 50.07 8.11
N PHE A 755 -6.38 49.20 8.44
CA PHE A 755 -6.59 48.08 9.36
C PHE A 755 -5.64 48.13 10.57
N PRO A 756 -6.14 47.94 11.81
CA PRO A 756 -5.32 48.05 13.02
C PRO A 756 -4.26 46.98 13.15
N LEU A 757 -3.12 47.38 13.71
CA LEU A 757 -2.00 46.51 14.07
C LEU A 757 -2.13 46.06 15.52
N ILE A 758 -2.11 44.75 15.73
CA ILE A 758 -2.08 44.12 17.05
C ILE A 758 -0.73 43.47 17.25
N ILE A 759 -0.16 43.60 18.45
CA ILE A 759 1.03 42.86 18.86
C ILE A 759 0.59 41.78 19.84
N GLY A 760 0.63 40.52 19.42
CA GLY A 760 0.49 39.39 20.33
C GLY A 760 1.79 39.18 21.11
N MET A 761 1.73 38.97 22.43
CA MET A 761 2.94 38.92 23.26
C MET A 761 2.94 37.82 24.33
N ASP A 762 4.03 37.06 24.44
CA ASP A 762 4.30 36.14 25.56
C ASP A 762 5.24 36.82 26.56
N PHE A 763 4.88 36.78 27.85
CA PHE A 763 5.61 37.43 28.95
C PHE A 763 6.49 36.45 29.75
N GLY A 764 6.96 35.38 29.10
CA GLY A 764 7.94 34.47 29.70
C GLY A 764 9.28 35.16 29.96
N LEU A 765 10.17 34.48 30.70
CA LEU A 765 11.52 34.98 31.02
C LEU A 765 12.34 35.38 29.77
N THR A 766 11.99 34.81 28.62
CA THR A 766 12.51 35.17 27.29
C THR A 766 11.32 35.66 26.45
N PRO A 767 10.99 36.96 26.47
CA PRO A 767 9.77 37.48 25.85
C PRO A 767 9.74 37.32 24.32
N ALA A 768 8.53 37.24 23.77
CA ALA A 768 8.30 37.19 22.33
C ALA A 768 7.08 38.02 21.93
N ALA A 769 7.21 38.78 20.85
CA ALA A 769 6.18 39.63 20.26
C ALA A 769 5.96 39.27 18.78
N VAL A 770 4.70 39.26 18.34
CA VAL A 770 4.30 38.93 16.96
C VAL A 770 3.35 40.01 16.46
N ILE A 771 3.74 40.69 15.37
CA ILE A 771 2.98 41.80 14.79
C ILE A 771 1.96 41.26 13.79
N LEU A 772 0.69 41.51 14.06
CA LEU A 772 -0.46 41.00 13.34
C LEU A 772 -1.31 42.12 12.72
N GLN A 773 -1.95 41.80 11.60
CA GLN A 773 -3.03 42.59 11.03
C GLN A 773 -4.19 41.68 10.61
N LYS A 774 -5.43 42.10 10.86
CA LYS A 774 -6.64 41.36 10.45
C LYS A 774 -7.48 42.18 9.46
N PRO A 775 -7.20 42.06 8.14
CA PRO A 775 -8.15 42.46 7.10
C PRO A 775 -9.46 41.66 7.20
N PRO A 776 -10.52 42.03 6.46
CA PRO A 776 -11.78 41.29 6.48
C PRO A 776 -11.54 39.81 6.16
N ARG A 777 -12.01 38.93 7.06
CA ARG A 777 -11.93 37.46 6.95
C ARG A 777 -10.52 36.84 6.89
N ARG A 778 -9.44 37.62 6.96
CA ARG A 778 -8.05 37.15 6.83
C ARG A 778 -7.19 37.58 8.04
N LEU A 779 -6.09 36.87 8.29
CA LEU A 779 -5.10 37.18 9.33
C LEU A 779 -3.70 37.16 8.71
N PHE A 780 -2.99 38.28 8.80
CA PHE A 780 -1.60 38.42 8.37
C PHE A 780 -0.69 38.50 9.59
N VAL A 781 0.43 37.79 9.51
CA VAL A 781 1.56 37.89 10.44
C VAL A 781 2.69 38.61 9.70
N LEU A 782 2.98 39.84 10.10
CA LEU A 782 3.86 40.74 9.35
C LEU A 782 5.32 40.58 9.78
N ASP A 783 5.57 40.51 11.09
CA ASP A 783 6.90 40.39 11.68
C ASP A 783 6.85 39.71 13.07
N GLU A 784 8.01 39.28 13.53
CA GLU A 784 8.27 38.78 14.89
C GLU A 784 9.43 39.58 15.52
N VAL A 785 9.42 39.74 16.83
CA VAL A 785 10.55 40.18 17.64
C VAL A 785 10.64 39.22 18.82
N VAL A 786 11.80 38.59 19.03
CA VAL A 786 11.97 37.52 20.03
C VAL A 786 13.30 37.75 20.76
N ALA A 787 13.28 37.65 22.09
CA ALA A 787 14.52 37.66 22.86
C ALA A 787 15.28 36.33 22.66
N GLU A 788 16.60 36.37 22.54
CA GLU A 788 17.42 35.14 22.47
C GLU A 788 17.86 34.68 23.88
N GLU A 789 18.03 35.63 24.80
CA GLU A 789 18.41 35.42 26.21
C GLU A 789 17.33 35.99 27.16
N PRO A 790 17.35 35.65 28.47
CA PRO A 790 16.39 36.21 29.43
C PRO A 790 16.52 37.72 29.62
N ILE A 791 15.39 38.44 29.60
CA ILE A 791 15.30 39.91 29.71
C ILE A 791 13.93 40.31 30.29
N ASP A 792 13.87 41.43 31.02
CA ASP A 792 12.58 41.92 31.53
C ASP A 792 11.65 42.38 30.37
N VAL A 793 10.34 42.29 30.58
CA VAL A 793 9.33 42.67 29.58
C VAL A 793 9.39 44.16 29.22
N ILE A 794 9.68 45.05 30.18
CA ILE A 794 9.79 46.50 29.95
C ILE A 794 11.10 46.83 29.23
N GLU A 795 12.19 46.13 29.56
CA GLU A 795 13.47 46.26 28.86
C GLU A 795 13.38 45.75 27.41
N PHE A 796 12.77 44.58 27.18
CA PHE A 796 12.47 44.06 25.85
C PHE A 796 11.65 45.05 25.02
N ILE A 797 10.63 45.68 25.61
CA ILE A 797 9.81 46.67 24.91
C ILE A 797 10.61 47.93 24.56
N ARG A 798 11.43 48.44 25.48
CA ARG A 798 12.24 49.66 25.30
C ARG A 798 13.41 49.47 24.34
N TYR A 799 14.09 48.33 24.38
CA TYR A 799 15.37 48.12 23.71
C TYR A 799 15.30 47.19 22.49
N MET A 800 14.20 46.45 22.30
CA MET A 800 13.99 45.59 21.11
C MET A 800 12.74 45.97 20.32
N LEU A 801 11.57 46.01 20.97
CA LEU A 801 10.30 46.17 20.25
C LEU A 801 10.10 47.59 19.70
N LEU A 802 10.25 48.63 20.52
CA LEU A 802 10.10 50.03 20.08
C LEU A 802 11.14 50.43 19.02
N PRO A 803 12.45 50.17 19.17
CA PRO A 803 13.43 50.49 18.13
C PRO A 803 13.14 49.81 16.78
N PHE A 804 12.71 48.54 16.79
CA PHE A 804 12.31 47.83 15.57
C PHE A 804 11.09 48.46 14.87
N MET A 805 10.16 49.02 15.65
CA MET A 805 8.98 49.74 15.15
C MET A 805 9.31 51.16 14.66
N GLU A 806 10.33 51.80 15.20
CA GLU A 806 10.82 53.11 14.74
C GLU A 806 11.73 53.00 13.50
N GLU A 807 12.56 51.97 13.41
CA GLU A 807 13.41 51.69 12.25
C GLU A 807 12.57 51.44 10.98
N LYS A 808 11.53 50.60 11.10
CA LYS A 808 10.66 50.25 9.98
C LYS A 808 9.64 51.35 9.64
N GLU A 809 9.83 51.95 8.47
CA GLU A 809 8.99 53.03 7.92
C GLU A 809 7.48 52.75 7.98
N PHE A 810 7.04 51.50 7.74
CA PHE A 810 5.63 51.12 7.79
C PHE A 810 4.99 51.13 9.20
N TYR A 811 5.80 51.09 10.26
CA TYR A 811 5.37 51.04 11.66
C TYR A 811 5.59 52.39 12.38
N ARG A 812 6.53 53.22 11.90
CA ARG A 812 6.86 54.53 12.47
C ARG A 812 5.61 55.41 12.61
N GLY A 813 5.35 55.86 13.84
CA GLY A 813 4.20 56.72 14.16
C GLY A 813 2.83 56.05 14.01
N LYS A 814 2.75 54.71 13.97
CA LYS A 814 1.48 53.98 14.04
C LYS A 814 1.10 53.66 15.48
N ASN A 815 -0.21 53.58 15.71
CA ASN A 815 -0.80 53.16 16.97
C ASN A 815 -0.97 51.63 16.97
N PHE A 816 -0.59 50.98 18.08
CA PHE A 816 -0.61 49.53 18.25
C PHE A 816 -1.38 49.15 19.51
N ILE A 817 -2.04 48.00 19.48
CA ILE A 817 -2.69 47.41 20.65
C ILE A 817 -1.98 46.09 21.00
N ILE A 818 -1.42 46.02 22.20
CA ILE A 818 -0.70 44.84 22.69
C ILE A 818 -1.68 43.91 23.40
N VAL A 819 -1.68 42.63 23.03
CA VAL A 819 -2.53 41.58 23.64
C VAL A 819 -1.64 40.45 24.14
N GLY A 820 -1.53 40.34 25.47
CA GLY A 820 -0.57 39.45 26.12
C GLY A 820 -1.17 38.37 27.03
N ASP A 821 -0.30 37.53 27.60
CA ASP A 821 -0.69 36.44 28.51
C ASP A 821 -1.54 36.98 29.69
N PRO A 822 -2.74 36.43 29.96
CA PRO A 822 -3.59 36.84 31.08
C PRO A 822 -2.92 36.77 32.46
N ALA A 823 -1.87 35.97 32.64
CA ALA A 823 -1.07 35.90 33.86
C ALA A 823 -0.36 37.22 34.18
N GLY A 824 -0.06 38.05 33.17
CA GLY A 824 0.51 39.39 33.34
C GLY A 824 -0.37 40.39 34.11
N LYS A 825 -1.59 40.00 34.50
CA LYS A 825 -2.45 40.71 35.46
C LYS A 825 -1.96 40.60 36.90
N ALA A 826 -1.16 39.58 37.23
CA ALA A 826 -0.60 39.45 38.57
C ALA A 826 0.28 40.66 38.88
N ARG A 827 0.13 41.23 40.08
CA ARG A 827 0.95 42.34 40.54
C ARG A 827 2.26 41.82 41.11
N SER A 828 3.37 42.43 40.69
CA SER A 828 4.72 42.16 41.19
C SER A 828 4.81 42.40 42.69
N GLN A 829 5.56 41.54 43.38
CA GLN A 829 5.84 41.67 44.81
C GLN A 829 6.83 42.81 45.14
N VAL A 830 7.47 43.41 44.13
CA VAL A 830 8.52 44.42 44.30
C VAL A 830 7.98 45.86 44.15
N ASP A 831 7.17 46.13 43.13
CA ASP A 831 6.67 47.48 42.82
C ASP A 831 5.13 47.61 42.91
N GLY A 832 4.43 46.50 43.13
CA GLY A 832 2.97 46.43 43.22
C GLY A 832 2.22 46.61 41.90
N ARG A 833 2.89 46.63 40.74
CA ARG A 833 2.26 46.82 39.42
C ARG A 833 2.14 45.50 38.67
N SER A 834 1.13 45.41 37.81
CA SER A 834 1.00 44.35 36.82
C SER A 834 1.77 44.71 35.54
N VAL A 835 2.11 43.72 34.72
CA VAL A 835 2.84 43.92 33.46
C VAL A 835 2.08 44.88 32.55
N PHE A 836 0.75 44.76 32.49
CA PHE A 836 -0.09 45.68 31.73
C PHE A 836 -0.06 47.12 32.27
N GLU A 837 -0.10 47.33 33.59
CA GLU A 837 0.01 48.67 34.19
C GLU A 837 1.37 49.32 33.85
N ALA A 838 2.45 48.55 33.87
CA ALA A 838 3.79 49.03 33.52
C ALA A 838 3.94 49.35 32.01
N ILE A 839 3.39 48.54 31.11
CA ILE A 839 3.41 48.81 29.66
C ILE A 839 2.56 50.04 29.31
N ASN A 840 1.38 50.19 29.92
CA ASN A 840 0.53 51.37 29.70
C ASN A 840 1.21 52.69 30.18
N GLN A 841 2.13 52.62 31.16
CA GLN A 841 2.96 53.75 31.58
C GLN A 841 4.06 54.13 30.57
N LEU A 842 4.35 53.28 29.57
CA LEU A 842 5.17 53.63 28.41
C LEU A 842 4.37 54.32 27.28
N GLY A 843 3.07 54.57 27.48
CA GLY A 843 2.15 55.10 26.46
C GLY A 843 1.59 54.04 25.50
N LEU A 844 1.96 52.76 25.66
CA LEU A 844 1.53 51.65 24.81
C LEU A 844 0.26 50.99 25.37
N ARG A 845 -0.81 50.93 24.56
CA ARG A 845 -2.09 50.33 24.97
C ARG A 845 -1.98 48.81 25.08
N ALA A 846 -1.91 48.28 26.31
CA ALA A 846 -1.69 46.85 26.57
C ALA A 846 -2.81 46.22 27.38
N TYR A 847 -3.33 45.08 26.89
CA TYR A 847 -4.49 44.38 27.44
C TYR A 847 -4.24 42.86 27.58
N PRO A 848 -4.80 42.21 28.60
CA PRO A 848 -4.79 40.75 28.71
C PRO A 848 -5.74 40.10 27.70
N ALA A 849 -5.32 38.98 27.13
CA ALA A 849 -6.24 38.11 26.39
C ALA A 849 -7.42 37.67 27.29
N TYR A 850 -8.58 37.38 26.69
CA TYR A 850 -9.79 37.06 27.46
C TYR A 850 -9.79 35.64 28.07
N THR A 851 -8.85 34.79 27.67
CA THR A 851 -8.68 33.42 28.19
C THR A 851 -7.24 32.93 27.96
N ASN A 852 -6.76 32.04 28.83
CA ASN A 852 -5.52 31.27 28.59
C ASN A 852 -5.82 29.78 28.25
N SER A 853 -7.08 29.43 27.95
CA SER A 853 -7.43 28.05 27.55
C SER A 853 -6.80 27.72 26.19
N LEU A 854 -5.79 26.83 26.21
CA LEU A 854 -4.99 26.46 25.04
C LEU A 854 -5.85 26.06 23.83
N GLN A 855 -6.92 25.29 24.02
CA GLN A 855 -7.80 24.89 22.93
C GLN A 855 -8.44 26.11 22.23
N ILE A 856 -8.81 27.15 22.98
CA ILE A 856 -9.35 28.41 22.44
C ILE A 856 -8.24 29.23 21.78
N ARG A 857 -7.04 29.25 22.38
CA ARG A 857 -5.83 29.91 21.84
C ARG A 857 -5.45 29.35 20.46
N LEU A 858 -5.39 28.02 20.33
CA LEU A 858 -5.12 27.32 19.08
C LEU A 858 -6.23 27.51 18.04
N ASN A 859 -7.50 27.42 18.45
CA ASN A 859 -8.65 27.60 17.55
C ASN A 859 -8.76 29.04 17.00
N ALA A 860 -8.19 30.05 17.68
CA ALA A 860 -8.09 31.41 17.15
C ALA A 860 -7.17 31.51 15.92
N VAL A 861 -6.17 30.63 15.79
CA VAL A 861 -5.26 30.55 14.63
C VAL A 861 -5.77 29.55 13.60
N ASN A 862 -6.13 28.33 14.04
CA ASN A 862 -6.53 27.22 13.15
C ASN A 862 -7.68 27.58 12.20
N GLN A 863 -8.65 28.38 12.65
CA GLN A 863 -9.78 28.87 11.82
C GLN A 863 -9.36 29.63 10.54
N TYR A 864 -8.12 30.14 10.48
CA TYR A 864 -7.55 30.79 9.30
C TYR A 864 -6.65 29.85 8.48
N LEU A 865 -6.03 28.84 9.11
CA LEU A 865 -5.22 27.81 8.43
C LEU A 865 -6.09 26.82 7.64
N THR A 866 -7.36 26.62 8.02
CA THR A 866 -8.29 25.71 7.32
C THR A 866 -9.07 26.38 6.18
N ARG A 867 -8.85 27.67 5.88
CA ARG A 867 -9.73 28.44 4.99
C ARG A 867 -8.99 29.11 3.84
N LEU A 868 -9.50 28.89 2.63
CA LEU A 868 -9.31 29.79 1.48
C LEU A 868 -10.45 30.81 1.45
N ASP A 869 -10.14 32.03 1.03
CA ASP A 869 -11.08 33.15 0.98
C ASP A 869 -10.97 33.87 -0.37
N THR A 870 -12.11 34.22 -0.98
CA THR A 870 -12.16 34.74 -2.35
C THR A 870 -12.03 36.25 -2.36
N PHE A 871 -10.96 36.78 -2.97
CA PHE A 871 -10.69 38.21 -3.06
C PHE A 871 -10.39 38.62 -4.50
N ALA A 872 -11.14 39.58 -5.04
CA ALA A 872 -11.07 40.04 -6.43
C ALA A 872 -11.21 38.89 -7.49
N GLY A 873 -11.96 37.84 -7.15
CA GLY A 873 -12.17 36.66 -8.00
C GLY A 873 -11.14 35.53 -7.80
N GLU A 874 -10.03 35.79 -7.14
CA GLU A 874 -8.98 34.80 -6.85
C GLU A 874 -9.17 34.17 -5.47
N MET A 875 -8.94 32.86 -5.35
CA MET A 875 -8.88 32.19 -4.04
C MET A 875 -7.52 32.47 -3.38
N LYS A 876 -7.52 33.05 -2.18
CA LYS A 876 -6.29 33.38 -1.42
C LYS A 876 -6.38 32.77 -0.01
N PRO A 877 -5.27 32.34 0.61
CA PRO A 877 -5.29 31.76 1.94
C PRO A 877 -5.77 32.78 2.99
N ALA A 878 -6.59 32.35 3.95
CA ALA A 878 -7.10 33.22 5.00
C ALA A 878 -6.06 33.52 6.09
N PHE A 879 -4.98 32.73 6.19
CA PHE A 879 -3.78 33.03 6.97
C PHE A 879 -2.59 33.30 6.03
N LEU A 880 -1.78 34.32 6.32
CA LEU A 880 -0.48 34.51 5.68
C LEU A 880 0.59 34.90 6.69
N LEU A 881 1.76 34.25 6.59
CA LEU A 881 2.97 34.52 7.36
C LEU A 881 4.01 35.20 6.46
N SER A 882 4.55 36.33 6.89
CA SER A 882 5.68 36.97 6.21
C SER A 882 6.93 36.06 6.29
N PRO A 883 7.68 35.86 5.18
CA PRO A 883 8.90 35.04 5.19
C PRO A 883 10.02 35.58 6.10
N THR A 884 9.89 36.81 6.61
CA THR A 884 10.78 37.39 7.64
C THR A 884 10.64 36.72 9.01
N CYS A 885 9.49 36.12 9.31
CA CYS A 885 9.16 35.52 10.61
C CYS A 885 9.81 34.12 10.78
N ARG A 886 11.14 34.07 10.87
CA ARG A 886 11.95 32.84 10.84
C ARG A 886 11.65 31.89 12.00
N MET A 887 11.56 32.38 13.24
CA MET A 887 11.31 31.56 14.42
C MET A 887 9.88 31.02 14.44
N LEU A 888 8.90 31.87 14.16
CA LEU A 888 7.48 31.49 14.12
C LEU A 888 7.20 30.53 12.96
N ARG A 889 7.81 30.73 11.78
CA ARG A 889 7.74 29.78 10.67
C ARG A 889 8.30 28.41 11.06
N GLN A 890 9.41 28.37 11.78
CA GLN A 890 9.99 27.11 12.29
C GLN A 890 9.14 26.47 13.40
N ALA A 891 8.50 27.26 14.26
CA ALA A 891 7.54 26.78 15.26
C ALA A 891 6.31 26.16 14.61
N LEU A 892 5.69 26.86 13.64
CA LEU A 892 4.51 26.44 12.88
C LEU A 892 4.79 25.19 12.01
N LYS A 893 5.99 25.07 11.42
CA LYS A 893 6.44 23.85 10.71
C LYS A 893 6.67 22.63 11.61
N GLY A 894 6.40 22.74 12.92
CA GLY A 894 6.29 21.61 13.84
C GLY A 894 7.30 21.55 14.96
N LYS A 895 8.14 22.58 15.17
CA LYS A 895 9.01 22.64 16.37
C LYS A 895 8.22 22.93 17.64
N TYR A 896 7.10 23.66 17.54
CA TYR A 896 6.12 23.78 18.63
C TYR A 896 5.23 22.53 18.66
N ARG A 897 5.39 21.73 19.71
CA ARG A 897 4.98 20.31 19.76
C ARG A 897 4.55 19.86 21.17
N MET A 898 3.61 18.93 21.24
CA MET A 898 3.20 18.22 22.46
C MET A 898 4.21 17.12 22.79
N LYS A 899 4.78 17.07 24.00
CA LYS A 899 5.77 16.05 24.38
C LYS A 899 5.12 14.66 24.41
N ARG A 900 5.84 13.59 24.04
CA ARG A 900 5.37 12.20 24.29
C ARG A 900 5.39 11.93 25.80
N VAL A 901 4.33 11.33 26.34
CA VAL A 901 4.20 11.00 27.76
C VAL A 901 4.51 9.53 27.97
N ALA A 902 5.69 9.28 28.57
CA ALA A 902 6.32 7.97 28.75
C ALA A 902 6.68 7.21 27.46
N THR A 903 7.66 6.31 27.58
CA THR A 903 8.16 5.45 26.52
C THR A 903 7.28 4.21 26.39
N GLY A 904 6.73 3.98 25.19
CA GLY A 904 5.95 2.76 24.88
C GLY A 904 4.51 2.99 24.38
N THR A 905 3.98 4.21 24.41
CA THR A 905 2.64 4.53 23.84
C THR A 905 2.64 5.86 23.09
N ASP A 906 1.66 6.05 22.20
CA ASP A 906 1.42 7.32 21.50
C ASP A 906 0.54 8.31 22.29
N MET A 907 0.74 8.32 23.62
CA MET A 907 0.20 9.37 24.47
C MET A 907 1.10 10.61 24.36
N TYR A 908 0.47 11.77 24.16
CA TYR A 908 1.14 13.08 24.11
C TYR A 908 0.57 13.96 25.21
N SER A 909 1.35 14.92 25.70
CA SER A 909 0.93 15.86 26.74
C SER A 909 -0.14 16.82 26.21
N ASP A 910 -1.15 17.10 27.02
CA ASP A 910 -2.20 18.07 26.68
C ASP A 910 -1.68 19.52 26.57
N VAL A 911 -0.44 19.75 27.02
CA VAL A 911 0.30 21.02 26.92
C VAL A 911 1.56 20.87 26.03
N PRO A 912 1.93 21.90 25.25
CA PRO A 912 3.15 21.89 24.45
C PRO A 912 4.42 21.90 25.32
N VAL A 913 5.54 21.49 24.72
CA VAL A 913 6.87 21.77 25.28
C VAL A 913 7.05 23.28 25.39
N LYS A 914 7.40 23.77 26.59
CA LYS A 914 7.82 25.15 26.81
C LYS A 914 9.31 25.29 26.46
N ASP A 915 9.58 25.90 25.32
CA ASP A 915 10.90 26.24 24.78
C ASP A 915 10.82 27.52 23.91
N LYS A 916 11.92 27.90 23.24
CA LYS A 916 11.95 29.11 22.40
C LYS A 916 11.04 29.10 21.17
N TRP A 917 10.52 27.94 20.75
CA TRP A 917 9.48 27.86 19.72
C TRP A 917 8.10 28.11 20.32
N SER A 918 7.91 27.80 21.62
CA SER A 918 6.66 28.05 22.34
C SER A 918 6.36 29.53 22.56
N HIS A 919 7.36 30.36 22.90
CA HIS A 919 7.13 31.77 23.21
C HIS A 919 6.53 32.54 22.03
N VAL A 920 7.16 32.43 20.85
CA VAL A 920 6.66 33.10 19.63
C VAL A 920 5.34 32.48 19.13
N ALA A 921 5.11 31.18 19.35
CA ALA A 921 3.86 30.52 18.99
C ALA A 921 2.70 30.88 19.94
N ASP A 922 2.96 31.08 21.23
CA ASP A 922 1.98 31.55 22.22
C ASP A 922 1.64 33.03 21.99
N ALA A 923 2.64 33.86 21.69
CA ALA A 923 2.47 35.26 21.28
C ALA A 923 1.53 35.40 20.07
N LEU A 924 1.73 34.62 19.00
CA LEU A 924 0.82 34.57 17.84
C LEU A 924 -0.64 34.28 18.28
N GLN A 925 -0.84 33.32 19.19
CA GLN A 925 -2.17 32.95 19.66
C GLN A 925 -2.84 34.05 20.49
N TYR A 926 -2.09 34.74 21.36
CA TYR A 926 -2.63 35.86 22.15
C TYR A 926 -3.07 37.02 21.24
N GLY A 927 -2.26 37.37 20.24
CA GLY A 927 -2.64 38.39 19.24
C GLY A 927 -3.87 37.98 18.41
N ALA A 928 -3.95 36.71 17.99
CA ALA A 928 -5.11 36.20 17.26
C ALA A 928 -6.41 36.20 18.10
N LEU A 929 -6.32 36.10 19.43
CA LEU A 929 -7.44 36.21 20.36
C LEU A 929 -7.91 37.65 20.59
N GLY A 930 -7.04 38.66 20.44
CA GLY A 930 -7.40 40.07 20.62
C GLY A 930 -8.61 40.48 19.78
N TYR A 931 -8.57 40.11 18.50
CA TYR A 931 -9.63 40.35 17.51
C TYR A 931 -10.94 39.53 17.69
N ARG A 932 -11.25 39.05 18.90
CA ARG A 932 -12.50 38.33 19.25
C ARG A 932 -13.27 38.95 20.43
N LYS A 933 -12.77 40.01 21.07
CA LYS A 933 -13.42 40.66 22.22
C LYS A 933 -14.42 41.74 21.74
N PRO A 934 -15.70 41.78 22.20
CA PRO A 934 -16.66 42.79 21.75
C PRO A 934 -16.20 44.24 22.00
N THR A 935 -15.61 44.51 23.17
CA THR A 935 -15.10 45.85 23.53
C THR A 935 -13.96 46.33 22.63
N PHE A 936 -13.37 45.45 21.81
CA PHE A 936 -12.32 45.81 20.85
C PHE A 936 -12.87 46.58 19.64
N ASN A 937 -14.19 46.60 19.43
CA ASN A 937 -14.81 47.53 18.50
C ASN A 937 -15.15 48.85 19.22
N GLU A 938 -15.71 48.78 20.42
CA GLU A 938 -16.19 49.94 21.19
C GLU A 938 -15.03 50.90 21.59
N GLU A 939 -13.92 50.37 22.13
CA GLU A 939 -12.70 51.13 22.45
C GLU A 939 -11.95 51.63 21.19
N PHE A 940 -12.33 51.15 20.01
CA PHE A 940 -11.72 51.49 18.72
C PHE A 940 -12.53 52.55 17.95
N ASP A 941 -13.86 52.57 18.12
CA ASP A 941 -14.72 53.67 17.67
C ASP A 941 -14.47 54.97 18.48
N GLU A 942 -14.03 54.88 19.74
CA GLU A 942 -13.47 56.07 20.42
C GLU A 942 -12.17 56.55 19.75
N PHE A 943 -11.34 55.63 19.25
CA PHE A 943 -10.02 55.95 18.68
C PHE A 943 -10.13 56.62 17.31
N SER A 944 -11.00 56.12 16.44
CA SER A 944 -11.27 56.69 15.12
C SER A 944 -11.86 58.12 15.18
N ASN A 945 -12.53 58.47 16.28
CA ASN A 945 -13.04 59.82 16.53
C ASN A 945 -11.96 60.83 17.01
N ILE A 946 -10.81 60.37 17.51
CA ILE A 946 -9.73 61.24 18.03
C ILE A 946 -8.81 61.73 16.90
N GLU A 947 -8.46 60.87 15.94
CA GLU A 947 -7.58 61.25 14.81
C GLU A 947 -8.22 62.32 13.87
N GLY A 948 -9.51 62.66 14.06
CA GLY A 948 -10.21 63.69 13.32
C GLY A 948 -9.94 65.15 13.72
N ARG A 949 -9.16 65.43 14.78
CA ARG A 949 -8.91 66.82 15.27
C ARG A 949 -7.51 67.07 15.83
N GLY A 950 -6.53 67.36 14.97
CA GLY A 950 -5.24 67.91 15.40
C GLY A 950 -4.26 68.17 14.25
N GLY A 951 -3.76 69.41 14.12
CA GLY A 951 -2.64 69.74 13.21
C GLY A 951 -1.27 69.39 13.83
N PRO A 952 -0.19 69.36 13.03
CA PRO A 952 1.11 68.86 13.48
C PRO A 952 1.82 69.82 14.43
N THR A 953 2.25 69.31 15.59
CA THR A 953 3.18 69.98 16.51
C THR A 953 4.54 69.30 16.49
N HIS A 954 5.58 69.99 16.02
CA HIS A 954 6.95 69.50 16.08
C HIS A 954 7.48 69.44 17.52
N LEU A 955 7.94 68.25 17.91
CA LEU A 955 8.92 68.00 18.98
C LEU A 955 9.89 66.94 18.42
N GLY A 956 11.18 66.92 18.76
CA GLY A 956 11.94 67.79 19.65
C GLY A 956 13.12 66.99 20.21
N THR A 957 14.35 67.25 19.74
CA THR A 957 15.53 66.46 20.10
C THR A 957 15.86 66.56 21.59
N GLY A 958 15.85 65.44 22.32
CA GLY A 958 15.92 65.43 23.79
C GLY A 958 16.54 64.16 24.39
N ILE A 959 17.85 64.00 24.19
CA ILE A 959 18.84 63.20 24.95
C ILE A 959 18.32 62.47 26.22
N TYR A 960 18.23 61.13 26.18
CA TYR A 960 19.26 60.22 26.77
C TYR A 960 19.02 58.74 26.43
#